data_AF-A0AAW1H7I4-F1
#
_entry.id   AF-A0AAW1H7I4-F1
#
_cell.length_a   1.000
_cell.length_b   1.000
_cell.length_c   1.000
_cell.angle_alpha   90.00
_cell.angle_beta   90.00
_cell.angle_gamma   90.00
#
_symmetry.space_group_name_H-M   'P 1'
#
loop_
_entity.id
_entity.type
_entity.pdbx_description
1 polymer ?
#
loop_
_entity_poly.entity_id
_entity_poly.type
_entity_poly.pdbx_seq_one_letter_code
_entity_poly.pdbx_strand_id
1 'polypeptide(L)'
;MLNIHYTYPFITSPVQNSVAPPRLSLFPNSVPFLVTMGWQDKENSSDRKGQKRKLDHHDDRHSVVISGDSLRREITALIGVLRLKFSWTEADRAAAKKATHVLAELAKNEDVVSTIVEGGAVPVLVKHLQPPPLMEVDSAKHHEHEVEKASVFALGLLAVKPENQQLIVDAGALPLIVELLRRHRSNSSSRAVSGVIRRAADAITNLAHENSSIKTRVRAEGGIPPLVELLEFRDAKVQKAVAGALRTLAFKNDENKKQIVECNALPALILMLRSEDAAIHYEAVGVLGNLVHSSPNIKKEVLLAGALQPVIRLLSSSCSESQREAALLLGQFAATDSDCKVHIVQRGAVPPLIEMLRSPDVQLREMAAFALGRLAQESHNQAGIAHSGGLVALLKLLDSRNGSLQHNAAFALYGLADNEDNVADFIKVGGIQKLQEGEFIVQATKDCIAKTLKRLEEKIHGRVLNCLLNLMRGGEKAVQRQVALALAHLCSPEDHKRIFITENGLELLLVLLKSSSSKQQHDGATALCKLANKATTLSPVDEAPPSPISQVYLGEQFVNNATLSDVTFLVEGKRFYAHRICLLASSDAFRAMFDGGYREKDARDIEIPNIRWEVFELMMRFIYTGSVDIKPDIAQDLLRAADQYLLDGLKRLCEYTIAQDVSLENVSLMYELSEAFHAVSLRQACILFILEQYDKLSIMPGHPSRMQHIIPEIRNYFSRLLTKPNALN
;
A
#
# COMPACT_ATOMS: atom_id res chain seq x y z
N MET A 1 -21.64 -60.66 17.61
CA MET A 1 -20.52 -60.88 18.54
C MET A 1 -19.24 -61.03 17.73
N LEU A 2 -18.14 -60.45 18.23
CA LEU A 2 -16.78 -60.42 17.67
C LEU A 2 -16.52 -59.35 16.57
N ASN A 3 -16.26 -58.13 17.04
CA ASN A 3 -15.46 -57.12 16.33
C ASN A 3 -13.98 -57.44 16.57
N ILE A 4 -13.20 -57.62 15.50
CA ILE A 4 -11.75 -57.83 15.55
C ILE A 4 -11.06 -56.68 14.83
N HIS A 5 -10.04 -56.17 15.52
CA HIS A 5 -9.11 -55.10 15.17
C HIS A 5 -8.45 -55.22 13.79
N TYR A 6 -8.33 -54.08 13.11
CA TYR A 6 -7.15 -53.76 12.31
C TYR A 6 -6.59 -52.39 12.74
N THR A 7 -5.35 -52.44 13.22
CA THR A 7 -4.47 -51.31 13.55
C THR A 7 -3.85 -50.71 12.30
N TYR A 8 -3.89 -49.38 12.18
CA TYR A 8 -2.94 -48.57 11.39
C TYR A 8 -2.54 -47.32 12.21
N PRO A 9 -1.31 -46.82 12.03
CA PRO A 9 -0.64 -45.96 13.00
C PRO A 9 -1.06 -44.49 12.90
N PHE A 10 -1.16 -43.86 14.07
CA PHE A 10 -1.27 -42.42 14.23
C PHE A 10 0.04 -41.73 13.80
N ILE A 11 -0.03 -40.91 12.75
CA ILE A 11 0.89 -39.78 12.54
C ILE A 11 0.10 -38.53 12.90
N THR A 12 0.31 -38.04 14.12
CA THR A 12 -0.19 -36.75 14.58
C THR A 12 0.73 -35.64 14.09
N SER A 13 0.25 -34.85 13.13
CA SER A 13 0.82 -33.54 12.80
C SER A 13 -0.32 -32.51 12.82
N PRO A 14 -0.35 -31.59 13.79
CA PRO A 14 -1.14 -30.37 13.66
C PRO A 14 -0.30 -29.37 12.86
N VAL A 15 -0.62 -29.21 11.56
CA VAL A 15 -0.17 -28.03 10.80
C VAL A 15 -0.97 -26.84 11.32
N GLN A 16 -0.45 -26.21 12.38
CA GLN A 16 -0.80 -24.85 12.74
C GLN A 16 -0.32 -23.93 11.62
N ASN A 17 -1.21 -23.60 10.68
CA ASN A 17 -1.02 -22.45 9.79
C ASN A 17 -1.17 -21.15 10.59
N SER A 18 -0.19 -20.87 11.45
CA SER A 18 0.06 -19.53 11.94
C SER A 18 0.69 -18.76 10.79
N VAL A 19 -0.11 -17.99 10.06
CA VAL A 19 0.40 -16.94 9.19
C VAL A 19 1.01 -15.90 10.10
N ALA A 20 2.32 -16.04 10.36
CA ALA A 20 3.09 -15.01 11.03
C ALA A 20 2.91 -13.69 10.26
N PRO A 21 2.52 -12.59 10.90
CA PRO A 21 2.51 -11.30 10.23
C PRO A 21 3.93 -11.01 9.75
N PRO A 22 4.11 -10.38 8.58
CA PRO A 22 5.44 -10.03 8.09
C PRO A 22 6.14 -9.21 9.17
N ARG A 23 7.37 -9.63 9.53
CA ARG A 23 8.28 -8.81 10.32
C ARG A 23 8.45 -7.50 9.56
N LEU A 24 7.82 -6.43 10.07
CA LEU A 24 8.07 -5.06 9.66
C LEU A 24 9.53 -4.74 10.01
N SER A 25 10.44 -5.11 9.11
CA SER A 25 11.82 -4.65 9.13
C SER A 25 11.78 -3.14 8.89
N LEU A 26 12.22 -2.40 9.91
CA LEU A 26 12.70 -1.02 9.82
C LEU A 26 11.64 -0.01 9.39
N PHE A 27 10.92 0.55 10.37
CA PHE A 27 10.53 1.95 10.28
C PHE A 27 11.83 2.78 10.18
N PRO A 28 12.12 3.48 9.07
CA PRO A 28 13.13 4.51 9.10
C PRO A 28 12.57 5.61 10.01
N ASN A 29 13.28 5.89 11.09
CA ASN A 29 13.17 7.08 11.93
C ASN A 29 11.78 7.72 11.92
N SER A 30 10.92 7.32 12.88
CA SER A 30 10.14 8.35 13.56
C SER A 30 11.17 9.28 14.14
N VAL A 31 11.55 10.32 13.38
CA VAL A 31 12.36 11.41 13.86
C VAL A 31 11.62 11.90 15.11
N PRO A 32 12.17 11.77 16.33
CA PRO A 32 11.77 12.66 17.39
C PRO A 32 12.23 14.02 16.85
N PHE A 33 11.29 14.82 16.34
CA PHE A 33 11.63 16.16 15.91
C PHE A 33 12.38 16.79 17.07
N LEU A 34 13.60 17.23 16.78
CA LEU A 34 14.46 17.98 17.66
C LEU A 34 13.63 18.91 18.53
N VAL A 35 13.94 18.97 19.81
CA VAL A 35 13.67 20.13 20.65
C VAL A 35 14.54 21.28 20.12
N THR A 36 14.20 21.80 18.95
CA THR A 36 14.61 23.09 18.42
C THR A 36 13.35 23.86 17.99
N MET A 37 12.29 23.81 18.81
CA MET A 37 11.36 24.94 18.83
C MET A 37 12.00 26.08 19.63
N GLY A 38 12.16 27.20 18.94
CA GLY A 38 12.71 28.43 19.47
C GLY A 38 12.15 28.78 20.84
N TRP A 39 13.07 28.97 21.79
CA TRP A 39 12.84 29.79 22.96
C TRP A 39 12.66 31.24 22.51
N GLN A 40 11.47 31.58 22.02
CA GLN A 40 10.98 32.94 21.96
C GLN A 40 9.69 32.97 22.77
N ASP A 41 9.80 33.54 23.97
CA ASP A 41 8.65 34.04 24.71
C ASP A 41 7.92 35.05 23.82
N LYS A 42 6.84 34.62 23.13
CA LYS A 42 5.83 35.55 22.64
C LYS A 42 4.91 35.87 23.80
N GLU A 43 5.27 36.90 24.56
CA GLU A 43 4.31 37.60 25.42
C GLU A 43 3.27 38.28 24.52
N ASN A 44 2.04 37.76 24.56
CA ASN A 44 0.87 38.48 24.08
C ASN A 44 0.60 39.63 25.07
N SER A 45 1.07 40.82 24.74
CA SER A 45 0.70 42.07 25.42
C SER A 45 -0.45 42.71 24.64
N SER A 46 -1.62 42.69 25.26
CA SER A 46 -2.84 43.40 24.89
C SER A 46 -2.63 44.92 24.96
N ASP A 47 -3.23 45.62 23.99
CA ASP A 47 -3.41 47.07 23.91
C ASP A 47 -3.47 47.81 25.26
N ARG A 48 -2.51 48.71 25.50
CA ARG A 48 -2.75 49.99 26.19
C ARG A 48 -1.74 51.03 25.73
N LYS A 49 -2.27 52.03 25.01
CA LYS A 49 -1.58 53.26 24.58
C LYS A 49 -0.91 53.98 25.74
N GLY A 50 0.35 54.37 25.55
CA GLY A 50 1.08 55.30 26.39
C GLY A 50 2.22 55.94 25.60
N GLN A 51 1.96 57.12 25.02
CA GLN A 51 2.96 57.93 24.32
C GLN A 51 4.14 58.27 25.23
N LYS A 52 5.38 58.01 24.76
CA LYS A 52 6.56 58.83 25.09
C LYS A 52 7.60 58.76 23.96
N ARG A 53 7.65 59.89 23.24
CA ARG A 53 8.70 60.48 22.38
C ARG A 53 9.84 59.57 21.91
N LYS A 54 9.85 59.31 20.59
CA LYS A 54 11.02 58.91 19.80
C LYS A 54 12.07 60.03 19.83
N LEU A 55 13.29 59.69 20.21
CA LEU A 55 14.51 60.39 19.84
C LEU A 55 15.36 59.34 19.11
N ASP A 56 15.61 59.60 17.84
CA ASP A 56 16.41 58.74 16.97
C ASP A 56 17.86 58.72 17.45
N HIS A 57 18.31 57.53 17.88
CA HIS A 57 19.72 57.16 17.83
C HIS A 57 19.81 55.91 16.94
N HIS A 58 20.34 56.13 15.74
CA HIS A 58 21.01 55.11 14.96
C HIS A 58 22.08 54.47 15.86
N ASP A 59 21.91 53.20 16.18
CA ASP A 59 22.98 52.39 16.76
C ASP A 59 23.29 51.26 15.78
N ASP A 60 24.51 51.32 15.25
CA ASP A 60 25.07 50.43 14.25
C ASP A 60 25.16 49.01 14.82
N ARG A 61 24.52 48.07 14.11
CA ARG A 61 24.78 46.64 14.31
C ARG A 61 26.17 46.32 13.75
N HIS A 62 27.20 46.56 14.55
CA HIS A 62 28.47 45.89 14.35
C HIS A 62 28.32 44.42 14.74
N SER A 63 28.18 43.55 13.74
CA SER A 63 28.50 42.13 13.87
C SER A 63 30.01 42.00 14.10
N VAL A 64 30.43 42.06 15.36
CA VAL A 64 31.79 41.71 15.75
C VAL A 64 31.93 40.20 15.53
N VAL A 65 32.70 39.82 14.52
CA VAL A 65 33.23 38.46 14.38
C VAL A 65 34.12 38.23 15.59
N ILE A 66 33.59 37.55 16.62
CA ILE A 66 34.38 37.17 17.79
C ILE A 66 35.37 36.10 17.30
N SER A 67 36.66 36.45 17.19
CA SER A 67 37.72 35.48 16.91
C SER A 67 37.63 34.30 17.89
N GLY A 68 37.81 33.06 17.43
CA GLY A 68 37.64 31.85 18.25
C GLY A 68 38.43 31.86 19.57
N ASP A 69 39.58 32.55 19.60
CA ASP A 69 40.39 32.74 20.80
C ASP A 69 39.73 33.67 21.85
N SER A 70 38.99 34.69 21.41
CA SER A 70 38.25 35.57 22.31
C SER A 70 37.11 34.83 22.99
N LEU A 71 36.40 33.98 22.25
CA LEU A 71 35.32 33.14 22.79
C LEU A 71 35.86 32.09 23.78
N ARG A 72 36.99 31.43 23.47
CA ARG A 72 37.65 30.49 24.40
C ARG A 72 38.06 31.17 25.71
N ARG A 73 38.60 32.39 25.64
CA ARG A 73 38.96 33.18 26.84
C ARG A 73 37.73 33.54 27.68
N GLU A 74 36.65 33.96 27.03
CA GLU A 74 35.39 34.27 27.72
C GLU A 74 34.82 33.03 28.43
N ILE A 75 34.74 31.89 27.75
CA ILE A 75 34.29 30.62 28.33
C ILE A 75 35.18 30.24 29.53
N THR A 76 36.49 30.35 29.41
CA THR A 76 37.43 30.05 30.50
C THR A 76 37.23 30.98 31.70
N ALA A 77 36.98 32.26 31.47
CA ALA A 77 36.68 33.22 32.53
C ALA A 77 35.36 32.89 33.24
N LEU A 78 34.30 32.54 32.50
CA LEU A 78 33.01 32.12 33.05
C LEU A 78 33.15 30.87 33.93
N ILE A 79 33.91 29.88 33.45
CA ILE A 79 34.20 28.65 34.21
C ILE A 79 35.03 28.96 35.47
N GLY A 80 35.99 29.88 35.37
CA GLY A 80 36.77 30.38 36.50
C GLY A 80 35.90 31.02 37.59
N VAL A 81 34.94 31.87 37.18
CA VAL A 81 33.94 32.45 38.09
C VAL A 81 33.18 31.33 38.80
N LEU A 82 32.67 30.35 38.08
CA LEU A 82 31.91 29.25 38.69
C LEU A 82 32.75 28.36 39.62
N ARG A 83 34.04 28.16 39.35
CA ARG A 83 34.92 27.39 40.24
C ARG A 83 35.10 28.07 41.60
N LEU A 84 35.28 29.40 41.59
CA LEU A 84 35.59 30.19 42.78
C LEU A 84 34.32 30.58 43.58
N LYS A 85 33.20 30.80 42.89
CA LYS A 85 31.98 31.40 43.46
C LYS A 85 30.98 30.35 43.92
N PHE A 86 31.30 29.63 44.98
CA PHE A 86 30.45 28.60 45.58
C PHE A 86 30.21 28.86 47.08
N SER A 87 29.47 29.93 47.38
CA SER A 87 29.07 30.31 48.75
C SER A 87 27.64 30.84 48.79
N TRP A 88 27.08 31.02 49.99
CA TRP A 88 25.76 31.61 50.20
C TRP A 88 25.74 33.15 50.08
N THR A 89 26.89 33.80 49.84
CA THR A 89 26.91 35.27 49.71
C THR A 89 26.13 35.72 48.47
N GLU A 90 25.39 36.82 48.59
CA GLU A 90 24.57 37.36 47.49
C GLU A 90 25.42 37.63 46.24
N ALA A 91 26.62 38.21 46.42
CA ALA A 91 27.55 38.48 45.35
C ALA A 91 28.00 37.20 44.61
N ASP A 92 28.34 36.13 45.34
CA ASP A 92 28.76 34.87 44.72
C ASP A 92 27.59 34.17 44.02
N ARG A 93 26.39 34.17 44.62
CA ARG A 93 25.19 33.59 44.02
C ARG A 93 24.75 34.35 42.76
N ALA A 94 24.81 35.68 42.78
CA ALA A 94 24.50 36.52 41.62
C ALA A 94 25.54 36.31 40.50
N ALA A 95 26.83 36.25 40.84
CA ALA A 95 27.90 35.98 39.88
C ALA A 95 27.77 34.58 39.26
N ALA A 96 27.49 33.55 40.08
CA ALA A 96 27.28 32.19 39.61
C ALA A 96 26.04 32.08 38.72
N LYS A 97 24.93 32.75 39.09
CA LYS A 97 23.73 32.83 38.25
C LYS A 97 24.03 33.49 36.90
N LYS A 98 24.75 34.62 36.89
CA LYS A 98 25.11 35.30 35.65
C LYS A 98 26.00 34.42 34.78
N ALA A 99 27.02 33.80 35.36
CA ALA A 99 27.96 32.96 34.61
C ALA A 99 27.30 31.70 34.03
N THR A 100 26.46 31.00 34.81
CA THR A 100 25.68 29.85 34.31
C THR A 100 24.69 30.25 33.22
N HIS A 101 24.02 31.40 33.37
CA HIS A 101 23.10 31.90 32.34
C HIS A 101 23.82 32.21 31.03
N VAL A 102 24.97 32.91 31.07
CA VAL A 102 25.76 33.20 29.86
C VAL A 102 26.27 31.91 29.21
N LEU A 103 26.75 30.94 29.99
CA LEU A 103 27.13 29.62 29.45
C LEU A 103 25.95 28.92 28.78
N ALA A 104 24.74 28.99 29.34
CA ALA A 104 23.55 28.42 28.73
C ALA A 104 23.17 29.14 27.42
N GLU A 105 23.28 30.47 27.35
CA GLU A 105 23.04 31.23 26.11
C GLU A 105 24.05 30.86 25.03
N LEU A 106 25.33 30.71 25.38
CA LEU A 106 26.37 30.24 24.46
C LEU A 106 26.11 28.80 23.99
N ALA A 107 25.64 27.93 24.89
CA ALA A 107 25.33 26.53 24.59
C ALA A 107 24.12 26.35 23.66
N LYS A 108 23.33 27.40 23.39
CA LYS A 108 22.30 27.35 22.33
C LYS A 108 22.89 27.27 20.93
N ASN A 109 24.15 27.69 20.76
CA ASN A 109 24.87 27.54 19.51
C ASN A 109 25.67 26.22 19.54
N GLU A 110 25.29 25.28 18.68
CA GLU A 110 25.89 23.93 18.61
C GLU A 110 27.40 23.96 18.31
N ASP A 111 27.89 24.96 17.59
CA ASP A 111 29.32 25.10 17.28
C ASP A 111 30.15 25.45 18.54
N VAL A 112 29.51 26.10 19.51
CA VAL A 112 30.16 26.56 20.75
C VAL A 112 30.14 25.47 21.83
N VAL A 113 29.19 24.53 21.76
CA VAL A 113 29.03 23.44 22.73
C VAL A 113 30.33 22.67 22.96
N SER A 114 31.05 22.29 21.89
CA SER A 114 32.30 21.54 22.01
C SER A 114 33.37 22.36 22.75
N THR A 115 33.44 23.66 22.47
CA THR A 115 34.37 24.58 23.15
C THR A 115 34.05 24.74 24.63
N ILE A 116 32.76 24.79 24.99
CA ILE A 116 32.31 24.86 26.39
C ILE A 116 32.70 23.58 27.15
N VAL A 117 32.51 22.42 26.54
CA VAL A 117 32.86 21.12 27.14
C VAL A 117 34.38 20.98 27.29
N GLU A 118 35.17 21.28 26.24
CA GLU A 118 36.64 21.31 26.26
C GLU A 118 37.18 22.26 27.33
N GLY A 119 36.52 23.39 27.57
CA GLY A 119 36.87 24.34 28.64
C GLY A 119 36.68 23.80 30.06
N GLY A 120 36.10 22.60 30.22
CA GLY A 120 35.87 21.96 31.51
C GLY A 120 34.64 22.50 32.25
N ALA A 121 33.61 22.92 31.52
CA ALA A 121 32.38 23.43 32.12
C ALA A 121 31.59 22.34 32.85
N VAL A 122 31.60 21.10 32.35
CA VAL A 122 30.75 20.00 32.85
C VAL A 122 30.94 19.73 34.36
N PRO A 123 32.14 19.46 34.90
CA PRO A 123 32.30 19.19 36.33
C PRO A 123 31.88 20.38 37.22
N VAL A 124 32.07 21.60 36.72
CA VAL A 124 31.76 22.83 37.45
C VAL A 124 30.26 23.07 37.48
N LEU A 125 29.56 22.88 36.36
CA LEU A 125 28.10 22.96 36.30
C LEU A 125 27.45 21.87 37.17
N VAL A 126 27.99 20.65 37.18
CA VAL A 126 27.51 19.56 38.05
C VAL A 126 27.66 19.92 39.53
N LYS A 127 28.80 20.51 39.94
CA LYS A 127 28.98 21.02 41.30
C LYS A 127 27.89 22.03 41.70
N HIS A 128 27.44 22.87 40.77
CA HIS A 128 26.39 23.88 41.00
C HIS A 128 24.95 23.36 40.90
N LEU A 129 24.74 22.05 40.76
CA LEU A 129 23.41 21.43 40.91
C LEU A 129 22.99 21.28 42.39
N GLN A 130 23.94 21.33 43.30
CA GLN A 130 23.72 21.32 44.74
C GLN A 130 23.98 22.72 45.32
N PRO A 131 23.21 23.12 46.35
CA PRO A 131 23.51 24.35 47.06
C PRO A 131 24.83 24.22 47.84
N PRO A 132 25.51 25.34 48.14
CA PRO A 132 26.65 25.33 49.05
C PRO A 132 26.27 24.77 50.44
N PRO A 133 27.22 24.19 51.20
CA PRO A 133 26.97 23.78 52.58
C PRO A 133 26.41 24.95 53.41
N LEU A 134 25.37 24.70 54.21
CA LEU A 134 24.80 25.72 55.09
C LEU A 134 25.85 26.15 56.12
N MET A 135 26.05 27.45 56.27
CA MET A 135 26.63 28.03 57.49
C MET A 135 25.47 28.43 58.38
N GLU A 136 25.57 28.16 59.69
CA GLU A 136 24.54 28.43 60.71
C GLU A 136 24.19 29.92 60.83
N VAL A 137 23.49 30.53 59.87
CA VAL A 137 22.81 31.81 60.06
C VAL A 137 21.59 31.91 59.16
N ASP A 138 20.48 32.27 59.80
CA ASP A 138 19.13 32.56 59.28
C ASP A 138 19.12 33.76 58.31
N SER A 139 19.85 33.64 57.19
CA SER A 139 19.86 34.63 56.13
C SER A 139 18.85 34.26 55.05
N ALA A 140 18.01 35.21 54.68
CA ALA A 140 17.03 35.06 53.63
C ALA A 140 17.66 34.42 52.38
N LYS A 141 17.03 33.35 51.89
CA LYS A 141 17.48 32.54 50.75
C LYS A 141 17.34 33.31 49.44
N HIS A 142 18.15 34.34 49.23
CA HIS A 142 18.16 35.12 48.00
C HIS A 142 18.69 34.25 46.85
N HIS A 143 18.00 34.26 45.70
CA HIS A 143 18.29 33.39 44.55
C HIS A 143 18.10 31.88 44.81
N GLU A 144 17.16 31.51 45.69
CA GLU A 144 16.78 30.10 45.90
C GLU A 144 16.53 29.42 44.54
N HIS A 145 17.23 28.32 44.29
CA HIS A 145 17.08 27.47 43.10
C HIS A 145 17.53 28.06 41.74
N GLU A 146 17.85 29.35 41.64
CA GLU A 146 18.13 29.99 40.35
C GLU A 146 19.48 29.59 39.73
N VAL A 147 20.51 29.34 40.54
CA VAL A 147 21.81 28.84 40.05
C VAL A 147 21.66 27.39 39.61
N GLU A 148 21.01 26.55 40.42
CA GLU A 148 20.76 25.14 40.07
C GLU A 148 19.94 25.01 38.78
N LYS A 149 18.91 25.87 38.60
CA LYS A 149 18.11 25.97 37.38
C LYS A 149 18.94 26.27 36.15
N ALA A 150 19.82 27.26 36.24
CA ALA A 150 20.68 27.67 35.13
C ALA A 150 21.75 26.61 34.83
N SER A 151 22.33 25.99 35.86
CA SER A 151 23.29 24.90 35.74
C SER A 151 22.69 23.68 35.04
N VAL A 152 21.53 23.21 35.49
CA VAL A 152 20.88 22.03 34.90
C VAL A 152 20.39 22.32 33.48
N PHE A 153 19.95 23.56 33.20
CA PHE A 153 19.60 23.98 31.86
C PHE A 153 20.81 23.99 30.92
N ALA A 154 21.96 24.53 31.36
CA ALA A 154 23.20 24.51 30.59
C ALA A 154 23.64 23.07 30.30
N LEU A 155 23.64 22.18 31.32
CA LEU A 155 23.96 20.76 31.13
C LEU A 155 23.01 20.08 30.14
N GLY A 156 21.71 20.37 30.21
CA GLY A 156 20.73 19.87 29.25
C GLY A 156 21.01 20.30 27.81
N LEU A 157 21.45 21.53 27.58
CA LEU A 157 21.85 22.01 26.24
C LEU A 157 23.13 21.33 25.76
N LEU A 158 24.12 21.15 26.63
CA LEU A 158 25.35 20.42 26.29
C LEU A 158 25.08 18.95 25.92
N ALA A 159 24.07 18.33 26.55
CA ALA A 159 23.63 16.96 26.31
C ALA A 159 22.87 16.73 25.00
N VAL A 160 22.54 17.79 24.24
CA VAL A 160 21.95 17.65 22.90
C VAL A 160 22.91 16.90 21.96
N LYS A 161 24.23 17.09 22.13
CA LYS A 161 25.24 16.30 21.43
C LYS A 161 25.43 14.93 22.10
N PRO A 162 25.24 13.80 21.39
CA PRO A 162 25.35 12.46 21.97
C PRO A 162 26.68 12.19 22.68
N GLU A 163 27.78 12.73 22.17
CA GLU A 163 29.13 12.52 22.72
C GLU A 163 29.29 13.09 24.14
N ASN A 164 28.52 14.14 24.45
CA ASN A 164 28.58 14.82 25.75
C ASN A 164 27.70 14.15 26.80
N GLN A 165 26.67 13.40 26.39
CA GLN A 165 25.71 12.81 27.31
C GLN A 165 26.42 11.93 28.34
N GLN A 166 27.29 11.03 27.89
CA GLN A 166 28.01 10.10 28.75
C GLN A 166 28.98 10.86 29.68
N LEU A 167 29.69 11.87 29.18
CA LEU A 167 30.59 12.71 29.98
C LEU A 167 29.86 13.42 31.13
N ILE A 168 28.68 13.96 30.87
CA ILE A 168 27.86 14.64 31.89
C ILE A 168 27.39 13.65 32.95
N VAL A 169 26.96 12.46 32.52
CA VAL A 169 26.51 11.43 33.45
C VAL A 169 27.68 10.91 34.30
N ASP A 170 28.85 10.68 33.71
CA ASP A 170 30.04 10.20 34.43
C ASP A 170 30.62 11.23 35.39
N ALA A 171 30.36 12.52 35.16
CA ALA A 171 30.64 13.58 36.12
C ALA A 171 29.71 13.57 37.36
N GLY A 172 28.74 12.66 37.44
CA GLY A 172 27.83 12.52 38.58
C GLY A 172 26.58 13.40 38.52
N ALA A 173 26.18 13.85 37.33
CA ALA A 173 25.02 14.74 37.18
C ALA A 173 23.68 14.08 37.57
N LEU A 174 23.47 12.81 37.21
CA LEU A 174 22.15 12.17 37.32
C LEU A 174 21.59 12.13 38.75
N PRO A 175 22.32 11.66 39.79
CA PRO A 175 21.80 11.65 41.16
C PRO A 175 21.36 13.05 41.62
N LEU A 176 22.13 14.08 41.26
CA LEU A 176 21.82 15.47 41.61
C LEU A 176 20.59 15.99 40.86
N ILE A 177 20.45 15.67 39.56
CA ILE A 177 19.27 16.02 38.77
C ILE A 177 18.02 15.35 39.33
N VAL A 178 18.10 14.08 39.75
CA VAL A 178 16.99 13.37 40.40
C VAL A 178 16.61 14.04 41.73
N GLU A 179 17.59 14.51 42.50
CA GLU A 179 17.33 15.25 43.74
C GLU A 179 16.63 16.60 43.47
N LEU A 180 16.97 17.29 42.38
CA LEU A 180 16.25 18.50 41.95
C LEU A 180 14.77 18.24 41.69
N LEU A 181 14.41 17.08 41.13
CA LEU A 181 13.00 16.70 40.92
C LEU A 181 12.25 16.52 42.24
N ARG A 182 12.89 16.01 43.30
CA ARG A 182 12.26 15.76 44.61
C ARG A 182 11.96 17.02 45.41
N ARG A 183 12.50 18.19 45.01
CA ARG A 183 12.29 19.47 45.71
C ARG A 183 10.81 19.90 45.78
N HIS A 184 9.95 19.31 44.94
CA HIS A 184 8.49 19.53 45.02
C HIS A 184 7.85 19.05 46.33
N ARG A 185 8.48 18.11 47.05
CA ARG A 185 7.95 17.54 48.31
C ARG A 185 8.12 18.49 49.51
N SER A 186 8.92 19.55 49.36
CA SER A 186 8.96 20.64 50.32
C SER A 186 7.73 21.53 50.05
N ASN A 187 6.87 21.78 51.05
CA ASN A 187 5.56 22.44 50.95
C ASN A 187 5.55 23.90 50.40
N SER A 188 6.58 24.33 49.66
CA SER A 188 6.76 25.62 49.02
C SER A 188 6.66 25.50 47.49
N SER A 189 5.45 25.38 46.93
CA SER A 189 5.23 25.45 45.48
C SER A 189 5.49 26.87 44.92
N SER A 190 6.76 27.27 44.86
CA SER A 190 7.23 28.54 44.32
C SER A 190 7.44 28.45 42.81
N ARG A 191 7.32 29.59 42.11
CA ARG A 191 7.70 29.73 40.70
C ARG A 191 9.16 29.32 40.46
N ALA A 192 10.05 29.53 41.43
CA ALA A 192 11.45 29.13 41.34
C ALA A 192 11.63 27.61 41.33
N VAL A 193 10.91 26.89 42.22
CA VAL A 193 10.91 25.43 42.31
C VAL A 193 10.37 24.80 41.02
N SER A 194 9.25 25.32 40.51
CA SER A 194 8.66 24.88 39.23
C SER A 194 9.65 25.06 38.07
N GLY A 195 10.39 26.17 38.07
CA GLY A 195 11.45 26.45 37.10
C GLY A 195 12.58 25.42 37.13
N VAL A 196 13.07 25.04 38.32
CA VAL A 196 14.12 24.00 38.46
C VAL A 196 13.63 22.64 38.03
N ILE A 197 12.48 22.20 38.51
CA ILE A 197 11.93 20.87 38.23
C ILE A 197 11.75 20.69 36.72
N ARG A 198 11.15 21.69 36.06
CA ARG A 198 11.00 21.69 34.61
C ARG A 198 12.35 21.50 33.91
N ARG A 199 13.37 22.27 34.30
CA ARG A 199 14.71 22.19 33.69
C ARG A 199 15.42 20.87 33.99
N ALA A 200 15.19 20.27 35.15
CA ALA A 200 15.70 18.95 35.48
C ALA A 200 15.07 17.87 34.59
N ALA A 201 13.76 17.92 34.36
CA ALA A 201 13.08 17.01 33.44
C ALA A 201 13.52 17.21 31.97
N ASP A 202 13.66 18.45 31.52
CA ASP A 202 14.24 18.78 30.20
C ASP A 202 15.65 18.18 30.05
N ALA A 203 16.49 18.31 31.08
CA ALA A 203 17.85 17.77 31.06
C ALA A 203 17.87 16.24 30.99
N ILE A 204 16.97 15.54 31.72
CA ILE A 204 16.82 14.08 31.60
C ILE A 204 16.43 13.70 30.17
N THR A 205 15.51 14.45 29.55
CA THR A 205 15.08 14.22 28.16
C THR A 205 16.29 14.25 27.22
N ASN A 206 17.10 15.30 27.30
CA ASN A 206 18.28 15.45 26.42
C ASN A 206 19.38 14.41 26.71
N LEU A 207 19.66 14.13 27.99
CA LEU A 207 20.65 13.13 28.40
C LEU A 207 20.27 11.71 27.94
N ALA A 208 18.99 11.37 28.00
CA ALA A 208 18.49 10.05 27.67
C ALA A 208 18.10 9.89 26.19
N HIS A 209 18.13 10.95 25.40
CA HIS A 209 17.75 10.93 23.98
C HIS A 209 18.65 9.96 23.21
N GLU A 210 18.02 8.97 22.56
CA GLU A 210 18.66 7.87 21.81
C GLU A 210 19.72 7.05 22.58
N ASN A 211 19.84 7.21 23.90
CA ASN A 211 20.87 6.56 24.71
C ASN A 211 20.28 5.55 25.72
N SER A 212 20.28 4.26 25.35
CA SER A 212 19.69 3.20 26.17
C SER A 212 20.39 2.99 27.52
N SER A 213 21.71 3.19 27.56
CA SER A 213 22.49 3.09 28.80
C SER A 213 22.05 4.16 29.80
N ILE A 214 21.95 5.42 29.34
CA ILE A 214 21.52 6.52 30.21
C ILE A 214 20.06 6.37 30.65
N LYS A 215 19.15 5.92 29.77
CA LYS A 215 17.78 5.58 30.16
C LYS A 215 17.74 4.60 31.33
N THR A 216 18.59 3.56 31.28
CA THR A 216 18.69 2.55 32.34
C THR A 216 19.29 3.13 33.62
N ARG A 217 20.31 4.00 33.50
CA ARG A 217 20.91 4.70 34.65
C ARG A 217 19.91 5.63 35.33
N VAL A 218 19.13 6.42 34.59
CA VAL A 218 18.09 7.29 35.17
C VAL A 218 17.11 6.49 36.03
N ARG A 219 16.71 5.29 35.56
CA ARG A 219 15.92 4.35 36.37
C ARG A 219 16.67 3.89 37.62
N ALA A 220 17.91 3.43 37.47
CA ALA A 220 18.71 2.90 38.58
C ALA A 220 18.94 3.94 39.70
N GLU A 221 19.08 5.21 39.33
CA GLU A 221 19.20 6.35 40.26
C GLU A 221 17.86 6.77 40.90
N GLY A 222 16.76 6.07 40.59
CA GLY A 222 15.43 6.37 41.13
C GLY A 222 14.80 7.64 40.57
N GLY A 223 15.08 7.96 39.30
CA GLY A 223 14.53 9.12 38.60
C GLY A 223 13.08 8.98 38.13
N ILE A 224 12.60 7.75 37.89
CA ILE A 224 11.23 7.51 37.40
C ILE A 224 10.15 7.86 38.45
N PRO A 225 10.23 7.42 39.73
CA PRO A 225 9.21 7.75 40.72
C PRO A 225 8.90 9.26 40.86
N PRO A 226 9.88 10.18 41.03
CA PRO A 226 9.57 11.59 41.13
C PRO A 226 9.04 12.19 39.82
N LEU A 227 9.42 11.67 38.64
CA LEU A 227 8.80 12.07 37.38
C LEU A 227 7.32 11.67 37.35
N VAL A 228 6.97 10.47 37.79
CA VAL A 228 5.56 10.05 37.82
C VAL A 228 4.73 10.89 38.79
N GLU A 229 5.25 11.19 39.98
CA GLU A 229 4.60 12.09 40.96
C GLU A 229 4.31 13.48 40.38
N LEU A 230 5.22 14.00 39.55
CA LEU A 230 5.13 15.34 38.96
C LEU A 230 4.16 15.43 37.76
N LEU A 231 3.58 14.32 37.29
CA LEU A 231 2.54 14.36 36.25
C LEU A 231 1.28 15.10 36.73
N GLU A 232 1.00 15.09 38.03
CA GLU A 232 -0.16 15.79 38.63
C GLU A 232 0.19 17.20 39.12
N PHE A 233 1.38 17.72 38.77
CA PHE A 233 1.83 19.03 39.23
C PHE A 233 1.01 20.18 38.62
N ARG A 234 0.73 21.24 39.40
CA ARG A 234 -0.17 22.34 38.98
C ARG A 234 0.36 23.17 37.80
N ASP A 235 1.68 23.22 37.59
CA ASP A 235 2.29 23.96 36.49
C ASP A 235 2.32 23.12 35.21
N ALA A 236 1.53 23.53 34.21
CA ALA A 236 1.45 22.91 32.88
C ALA A 236 2.83 22.73 32.22
N LYS A 237 3.77 23.68 32.40
CA LYS A 237 5.11 23.58 31.83
C LYS A 237 5.93 22.47 32.48
N VAL A 238 5.70 22.21 33.77
CA VAL A 238 6.33 21.08 34.49
C VAL A 238 5.71 19.76 34.02
N GLN A 239 4.38 19.66 34.00
CA GLN A 239 3.67 18.46 33.53
C GLN A 239 4.15 18.03 32.14
N LYS A 240 4.26 18.99 31.20
CA LYS A 240 4.76 18.75 29.86
C LYS A 240 6.20 18.21 29.85
N ALA A 241 7.12 18.90 30.53
CA ALA A 241 8.53 18.51 30.55
C ALA A 241 8.75 17.12 31.16
N VAL A 242 8.00 16.82 32.22
CA VAL A 242 8.01 15.53 32.91
C VAL A 242 7.46 14.41 32.01
N ALA A 243 6.33 14.64 31.33
CA ALA A 243 5.80 13.69 30.37
C ALA A 243 6.77 13.46 29.19
N GLY A 244 7.42 14.50 28.69
CA GLY A 244 8.48 14.37 27.66
C GLY A 244 9.67 13.52 28.13
N ALA A 245 10.10 13.69 29.38
CA ALA A 245 11.14 12.85 29.98
C ALA A 245 10.69 11.38 30.08
N LEU A 246 9.48 11.11 30.56
CA LEU A 246 8.92 9.76 30.65
C LEU A 246 8.74 9.12 29.27
N ARG A 247 8.31 9.88 28.27
CA ARG A 247 8.19 9.43 26.87
C ARG A 247 9.54 8.94 26.35
N THR A 248 10.60 9.70 26.61
CA THR A 248 11.97 9.37 26.22
C THR A 248 12.49 8.13 26.95
N LEU A 249 12.24 8.04 28.26
CA LEU A 249 12.66 6.91 29.09
C LEU A 249 11.95 5.61 28.73
N ALA A 250 10.68 5.68 28.29
CA ALA A 250 9.90 4.53 27.84
C ALA A 250 10.30 4.02 26.44
N PHE A 251 10.88 4.88 25.60
CA PHE A 251 11.20 4.52 24.22
C PHE A 251 12.26 3.41 24.15
N LYS A 252 11.87 2.25 23.62
CA LYS A 252 12.71 1.05 23.44
C LYS A 252 13.44 0.58 24.72
N ASN A 253 12.81 0.75 25.90
CA ASN A 253 13.36 0.26 27.16
C ASN A 253 12.25 -0.37 28.03
N ASP A 254 12.10 -1.69 27.94
CA ASP A 254 10.97 -2.41 28.57
C ASP A 254 10.99 -2.36 30.09
N GLU A 255 12.18 -2.33 30.68
CA GLU A 255 12.34 -2.23 32.13
C GLU A 255 11.91 -0.85 32.68
N ASN A 256 12.19 0.22 31.94
CA ASN A 256 11.66 1.53 32.26
C ASN A 256 10.14 1.59 32.07
N LYS A 257 9.60 0.99 31.00
CA LYS A 257 8.14 0.95 30.78
C LYS A 257 7.42 0.27 31.96
N LYS A 258 7.93 -0.88 32.42
CA LYS A 258 7.38 -1.59 33.59
C LYS A 258 7.38 -0.70 34.82
N GLN A 259 8.52 -0.08 35.15
CA GLN A 259 8.61 0.76 36.34
C GLN A 259 7.69 1.99 36.28
N ILE A 260 7.53 2.62 35.10
CA ILE A 260 6.59 3.76 34.95
C ILE A 260 5.16 3.33 35.30
N VAL A 261 4.75 2.13 34.88
CA VAL A 261 3.43 1.58 35.18
C VAL A 261 3.31 1.18 36.65
N GLU A 262 4.33 0.53 37.22
CA GLU A 262 4.42 0.16 38.65
C GLU A 262 4.37 1.39 39.58
N CYS A 263 4.91 2.53 39.14
CA CYS A 263 4.79 3.81 39.83
C CYS A 263 3.40 4.47 39.68
N ASN A 264 2.41 3.79 39.10
CA ASN A 264 1.04 4.24 38.93
C ASN A 264 0.89 5.50 38.05
N ALA A 265 1.62 5.59 36.93
CA ALA A 265 1.53 6.74 36.02
C ALA A 265 0.23 6.79 35.19
N LEU A 266 -0.46 5.66 35.01
CA LEU A 266 -1.57 5.54 34.05
C LEU A 266 -2.75 6.49 34.34
N PRO A 267 -3.27 6.60 35.59
CA PRO A 267 -4.38 7.51 35.87
C PRO A 267 -4.06 8.98 35.52
N ALA A 268 -2.86 9.45 35.88
CA ALA A 268 -2.41 10.81 35.61
C ALA A 268 -2.27 11.05 34.10
N LEU A 269 -1.63 10.13 33.35
CA LEU A 269 -1.51 10.23 31.90
C LEU A 269 -2.87 10.26 31.19
N ILE A 270 -3.82 9.42 31.64
CA ILE A 270 -5.17 9.37 31.07
C ILE A 270 -5.96 10.66 31.36
N LEU A 271 -5.76 11.27 32.53
CA LEU A 271 -6.32 12.58 32.84
C LEU A 271 -5.71 13.66 31.92
N MET A 272 -4.40 13.63 31.70
CA MET A 272 -3.71 14.57 30.81
C MET A 272 -4.19 14.49 29.35
N LEU A 273 -4.62 13.32 28.85
CA LEU A 273 -5.25 13.19 27.53
C LEU A 273 -6.51 14.06 27.37
N ARG A 274 -7.14 14.47 28.48
CA ARG A 274 -8.35 15.31 28.48
C ARG A 274 -8.04 16.80 28.58
N SER A 275 -6.76 17.19 28.68
CA SER A 275 -6.34 18.58 28.75
C SER A 275 -6.75 19.37 27.51
N GLU A 276 -7.14 20.63 27.71
CA GLU A 276 -7.36 21.61 26.65
C GLU A 276 -6.03 22.11 26.05
N ASP A 277 -4.92 21.99 26.79
CA ASP A 277 -3.58 22.28 26.28
C ASP A 277 -3.11 21.15 25.38
N ALA A 278 -2.97 21.45 24.08
CA ALA A 278 -2.55 20.49 23.09
C ALA A 278 -1.15 19.92 23.34
N ALA A 279 -0.25 20.71 23.93
CA ALA A 279 1.08 20.22 24.25
C ALA A 279 1.06 19.17 25.37
N ILE A 280 0.12 19.28 26.32
CA ILE A 280 -0.04 18.31 27.40
C ILE A 280 -0.60 16.99 26.87
N HIS A 281 -1.71 17.05 26.13
CA HIS A 281 -2.32 15.83 25.64
C HIS A 281 -1.45 15.12 24.59
N TYR A 282 -0.61 15.86 23.85
CA TYR A 282 0.37 15.32 22.92
C TYR A 282 1.44 14.49 23.63
N GLU A 283 2.04 15.02 24.70
CA GLU A 283 3.03 14.26 25.46
C GLU A 283 2.40 13.04 26.12
N ALA A 284 1.20 13.18 26.70
CA ALA A 284 0.50 12.07 27.34
C ALA A 284 0.22 10.90 26.38
N VAL A 285 -0.29 11.18 25.17
CA VAL A 285 -0.54 10.13 24.17
C VAL A 285 0.77 9.51 23.69
N GLY A 286 1.84 10.30 23.57
CA GLY A 286 3.18 9.83 23.21
C GLY A 286 3.80 8.91 24.27
N VAL A 287 3.65 9.23 25.56
CA VAL A 287 4.08 8.35 26.66
C VAL A 287 3.34 7.01 26.56
N LEU A 288 2.02 7.04 26.46
CA LEU A 288 1.19 5.82 26.37
C LEU A 288 1.55 4.99 25.13
N GLY A 289 1.78 5.63 23.98
CA GLY A 289 2.25 4.96 22.76
C GLY A 289 3.56 4.20 22.96
N ASN A 290 4.54 4.83 23.63
CA ASN A 290 5.81 4.17 23.93
C ASN A 290 5.67 3.05 24.97
N LEU A 291 4.80 3.22 25.97
CA LEU A 291 4.53 2.21 27.00
C LEU A 291 3.92 0.94 26.43
N VAL A 292 2.97 1.03 25.49
CA VAL A 292 2.29 -0.15 24.95
C VAL A 292 3.04 -0.80 23.78
N HIS A 293 3.99 -0.09 23.17
CA HIS A 293 4.77 -0.60 22.05
C HIS A 293 5.56 -1.85 22.45
N SER A 294 5.29 -2.96 21.74
CA SER A 294 5.90 -4.28 22.00
C SER A 294 5.68 -4.83 23.42
N SER A 295 4.65 -4.34 24.14
CA SER A 295 4.37 -4.76 25.53
C SER A 295 2.89 -5.15 25.70
N PRO A 296 2.51 -6.42 25.44
CA PRO A 296 1.12 -6.88 25.51
C PRO A 296 0.46 -6.71 26.90
N ASN A 297 1.21 -6.90 27.99
CA ASN A 297 0.70 -6.77 29.36
C ASN A 297 0.35 -5.31 29.67
N ILE A 298 1.31 -4.39 29.47
CA ILE A 298 1.10 -2.95 29.65
C ILE A 298 -0.05 -2.45 28.78
N LYS A 299 -0.18 -2.96 27.56
CA LYS A 299 -1.30 -2.63 26.68
C LYS A 299 -2.67 -2.95 27.30
N LYS A 300 -2.80 -4.12 27.93
CA LYS A 300 -4.02 -4.50 28.67
C LYS A 300 -4.25 -3.58 29.87
N GLU A 301 -3.21 -3.26 30.63
CA GLU A 301 -3.29 -2.35 31.78
C GLU A 301 -3.76 -0.94 31.38
N VAL A 302 -3.21 -0.39 30.29
CA VAL A 302 -3.63 0.91 29.74
C VAL A 302 -5.10 0.90 29.29
N LEU A 303 -5.56 -0.20 28.68
CA LEU A 303 -6.96 -0.36 28.28
C LEU A 303 -7.90 -0.45 29.50
N LEU A 304 -7.52 -1.24 30.51
CA LEU A 304 -8.25 -1.39 31.77
C LEU A 304 -8.32 -0.08 32.57
N ALA A 305 -7.27 0.74 32.50
CA ALA A 305 -7.23 2.07 33.12
C ALA A 305 -8.16 3.09 32.42
N GLY A 306 -8.79 2.74 31.29
CA GLY A 306 -9.80 3.57 30.62
C GLY A 306 -9.25 4.54 29.58
N ALA A 307 -8.07 4.28 29.01
CA ALA A 307 -7.43 5.17 28.03
C ALA A 307 -8.17 5.28 26.68
N LEU A 308 -8.97 4.27 26.31
CA LEU A 308 -9.49 4.15 24.94
C LEU A 308 -10.36 5.34 24.50
N GLN A 309 -11.33 5.79 25.31
CA GLN A 309 -12.21 6.90 24.90
C GLN A 309 -11.49 8.25 24.81
N PRO A 310 -10.62 8.63 25.77
CA PRO A 310 -9.76 9.80 25.61
C PRO A 310 -8.88 9.77 24.35
N VAL A 311 -8.31 8.61 24.00
CA VAL A 311 -7.51 8.47 22.77
C VAL A 311 -8.37 8.66 21.51
N ILE A 312 -9.58 8.08 21.46
CA ILE A 312 -10.50 8.28 20.32
C ILE A 312 -10.85 9.77 20.16
N ARG A 313 -11.08 10.51 21.26
CA ARG A 313 -11.34 11.96 21.20
C ARG A 313 -10.20 12.76 20.57
N LEU A 314 -8.94 12.34 20.77
CA LEU A 314 -7.78 13.03 20.21
C LEU A 314 -7.66 12.91 18.68
N LEU A 315 -8.35 11.95 18.05
CA LEU A 315 -8.45 11.89 16.59
C LEU A 315 -9.10 13.14 15.98
N SER A 316 -9.86 13.89 16.77
CA SER A 316 -10.48 15.17 16.37
C SER A 316 -9.83 16.38 17.03
N SER A 317 -8.60 16.24 17.58
CA SER A 317 -7.83 17.36 18.14
C SER A 317 -7.51 18.41 17.06
N SER A 318 -7.36 19.67 17.45
CA SER A 318 -6.83 20.74 16.57
C SER A 318 -5.33 20.57 16.28
N CYS A 319 -4.64 19.72 17.06
CA CYS A 319 -3.22 19.41 16.90
C CYS A 319 -3.04 18.14 16.05
N SER A 320 -2.48 18.31 14.84
CA SER A 320 -2.18 17.19 13.93
C SER A 320 -1.25 16.16 14.57
N GLU A 321 -0.29 16.58 15.38
CA GLU A 321 0.61 15.66 16.05
C GLU A 321 -0.12 14.73 17.03
N SER A 322 -1.11 15.26 17.75
CA SER A 322 -1.94 14.49 18.66
C SER A 322 -2.86 13.53 17.92
N GLN A 323 -3.44 13.95 16.80
CA GLN A 323 -4.22 13.07 15.94
C GLN A 323 -3.38 11.89 15.43
N ARG A 324 -2.15 12.17 14.99
CA ARG A 324 -1.19 11.18 14.46
C ARG A 324 -0.84 10.13 15.52
N GLU A 325 -0.45 10.57 16.72
CA GLU A 325 -0.12 9.67 17.84
C GLU A 325 -1.34 8.88 18.31
N ALA A 326 -2.53 9.49 18.34
CA ALA A 326 -3.77 8.80 18.70
C ALA A 326 -4.12 7.69 17.71
N ALA A 327 -4.03 7.94 16.40
CA ALA A 327 -4.26 6.93 15.38
C ALA A 327 -3.24 5.78 15.46
N LEU A 328 -1.96 6.10 15.68
CA LEU A 328 -0.92 5.09 15.90
C LEU A 328 -1.23 4.20 17.11
N LEU A 329 -1.59 4.82 18.25
CA LEU A 329 -1.94 4.12 19.48
C LEU A 329 -3.18 3.22 19.31
N LEU A 330 -4.21 3.68 18.58
CA LEU A 330 -5.36 2.83 18.26
C LEU A 330 -4.99 1.62 17.41
N GLY A 331 -4.11 1.79 16.42
CA GLY A 331 -3.59 0.66 15.64
C GLY A 331 -2.78 -0.33 16.49
N GLN A 332 -2.07 0.16 17.51
CA GLN A 332 -1.39 -0.68 18.49
C GLN A 332 -2.38 -1.41 19.41
N PHE A 333 -3.46 -0.77 19.85
CA PHE A 333 -4.55 -1.41 20.61
C PHE A 333 -5.29 -2.47 19.80
N ALA A 334 -5.53 -2.22 18.51
CA ALA A 334 -6.16 -3.19 17.61
C ALA A 334 -5.33 -4.48 17.42
N ALA A 335 -4.07 -4.50 17.88
CA ALA A 335 -3.22 -5.68 17.86
C ALA A 335 -3.34 -6.57 19.12
N THR A 336 -4.17 -6.21 20.11
CA THR A 336 -4.32 -7.01 21.35
C THR A 336 -5.09 -8.30 21.10
N ASP A 337 -6.33 -8.18 20.66
CA ASP A 337 -7.29 -9.27 20.47
C ASP A 337 -8.48 -8.77 19.61
N SER A 338 -9.40 -9.68 19.27
CA SER A 338 -10.59 -9.40 18.46
C SER A 338 -11.56 -8.44 19.17
N ASP A 339 -11.85 -8.66 20.45
CA ASP A 339 -12.78 -7.83 21.24
C ASP A 339 -12.34 -6.37 21.29
N CYS A 340 -11.05 -6.12 21.46
CA CYS A 340 -10.48 -4.77 21.45
C CYS A 340 -10.74 -4.06 20.11
N LYS A 341 -10.57 -4.75 18.97
CA LYS A 341 -10.87 -4.17 17.64
C LYS A 341 -12.34 -3.78 17.54
N VAL A 342 -13.24 -4.63 18.02
CA VAL A 342 -14.69 -4.37 18.00
C VAL A 342 -15.03 -3.17 18.88
N HIS A 343 -14.48 -3.11 20.09
CA HIS A 343 -14.72 -2.01 21.02
C HIS A 343 -14.19 -0.66 20.52
N ILE A 344 -13.05 -0.64 19.81
CA ILE A 344 -12.54 0.59 19.18
C ILE A 344 -13.56 1.14 18.17
N VAL A 345 -14.14 0.27 17.34
CA VAL A 345 -15.14 0.67 16.33
C VAL A 345 -16.45 1.09 16.99
N GLN A 346 -16.97 0.30 17.93
CA GLN A 346 -18.22 0.60 18.68
C GLN A 346 -18.15 1.94 19.43
N ARG A 347 -16.96 2.36 19.86
CA ARG A 347 -16.73 3.65 20.53
C ARG A 347 -16.59 4.85 19.59
N GLY A 348 -16.79 4.65 18.28
CA GLY A 348 -16.86 5.73 17.30
C GLY A 348 -15.51 6.16 16.72
N ALA A 349 -14.50 5.29 16.70
CA ALA A 349 -13.20 5.62 16.10
C ALA A 349 -13.23 5.74 14.56
N VAL A 350 -14.17 5.09 13.88
CA VAL A 350 -14.16 4.99 12.41
C VAL A 350 -14.40 6.34 11.70
N PRO A 351 -15.44 7.13 12.03
CA PRO A 351 -15.67 8.42 11.35
C PRO A 351 -14.48 9.40 11.42
N PRO A 352 -13.85 9.68 12.57
CA PRO A 352 -12.71 10.58 12.62
C PRO A 352 -11.48 10.01 11.90
N LEU A 353 -11.25 8.69 11.92
CA LEU A 353 -10.18 8.08 11.13
C LEU A 353 -10.41 8.28 9.62
N ILE A 354 -11.63 8.12 9.13
CA ILE A 354 -11.96 8.36 7.72
C ILE A 354 -11.81 9.84 7.35
N GLU A 355 -12.17 10.76 8.25
CA GLU A 355 -11.95 12.19 8.02
C GLU A 355 -10.45 12.53 7.92
N MET A 356 -9.61 11.93 8.79
CA MET A 356 -8.15 12.08 8.71
C MET A 356 -7.57 11.60 7.36
N LEU A 357 -8.19 10.63 6.68
CA LEU A 357 -7.75 10.19 5.33
C LEU A 357 -7.88 11.29 4.26
N ARG A 358 -8.65 12.36 4.53
CA ARG A 358 -8.83 13.52 3.63
C ARG A 358 -7.85 14.66 3.91
N SER A 359 -7.04 14.56 4.96
CA SER A 359 -6.06 15.58 5.33
C SER A 359 -5.01 15.82 4.24
N PRO A 360 -4.54 17.06 4.03
CA PRO A 360 -3.40 17.32 3.15
C PRO A 360 -2.10 16.71 3.70
N ASP A 361 -2.00 16.48 5.02
CA ASP A 361 -0.85 15.87 5.65
C ASP A 361 -0.78 14.36 5.37
N VAL A 362 0.28 13.94 4.68
CA VAL A 362 0.53 12.54 4.32
C VAL A 362 0.70 11.66 5.56
N GLN A 363 1.31 12.17 6.63
CA GLN A 363 1.59 11.41 7.85
C GLN A 363 0.31 11.12 8.63
N LEU A 364 -0.63 12.09 8.66
CA LEU A 364 -1.96 11.89 9.22
C LEU A 364 -2.74 10.81 8.47
N ARG A 365 -2.74 10.89 7.14
CA ARG A 365 -3.38 9.88 6.28
C ARG A 365 -2.76 8.50 6.50
N GLU A 366 -1.44 8.43 6.65
CA GLU A 366 -0.70 7.17 6.84
C GLU A 366 -1.09 6.49 8.16
N MET A 367 -1.15 7.23 9.26
CA MET A 367 -1.53 6.66 10.56
C MET A 367 -3.01 6.30 10.63
N ALA A 368 -3.88 7.09 10.00
CA ALA A 368 -5.30 6.75 9.90
C ALA A 368 -5.53 5.47 9.08
N ALA A 369 -4.85 5.34 7.93
CA ALA A 369 -4.91 4.13 7.11
C ALA A 369 -4.33 2.91 7.85
N PHE A 370 -3.24 3.10 8.60
CA PHE A 370 -2.68 2.05 9.46
C PHE A 370 -3.71 1.55 10.49
N ALA A 371 -4.34 2.46 11.23
CA ALA A 371 -5.35 2.09 12.23
C ALA A 371 -6.55 1.37 11.59
N LEU A 372 -7.13 1.93 10.53
CA LEU A 372 -8.24 1.31 9.79
C LEU A 372 -7.85 -0.06 9.22
N GLY A 373 -6.61 -0.21 8.73
CA GLY A 373 -6.10 -1.48 8.23
C GLY A 373 -6.10 -2.59 9.27
N ARG A 374 -5.70 -2.28 10.51
CA ARG A 374 -5.75 -3.22 11.64
C ARG A 374 -7.17 -3.55 12.06
N LEU A 375 -8.06 -2.55 12.09
CA LEU A 375 -9.47 -2.72 12.47
C LEU A 375 -10.28 -3.51 11.43
N ALA A 376 -9.93 -3.39 10.14
CA ALA A 376 -10.57 -4.12 9.04
C ALA A 376 -10.22 -5.62 9.02
N GLN A 377 -9.21 -6.07 9.77
CA GLN A 377 -8.91 -7.50 9.98
C GLN A 377 -9.86 -8.14 11.02
N GLU A 378 -11.05 -7.59 11.22
CA GLU A 378 -12.08 -8.13 12.09
C GLU A 378 -13.43 -8.10 11.36
N SER A 379 -14.04 -9.26 11.22
CA SER A 379 -15.31 -9.49 10.53
C SER A 379 -16.43 -8.55 10.96
N HIS A 380 -16.59 -8.34 12.27
CA HIS A 380 -17.64 -7.49 12.84
C HIS A 380 -17.48 -5.99 12.52
N ASN A 381 -16.26 -5.57 12.16
CA ASN A 381 -15.95 -4.18 11.87
C ASN A 381 -16.11 -3.82 10.38
N GLN A 382 -15.93 -4.82 9.49
CA GLN A 382 -15.76 -4.61 8.06
C GLN A 382 -16.95 -3.87 7.42
N ALA A 383 -18.19 -4.27 7.73
CA ALA A 383 -19.38 -3.61 7.20
C ALA A 383 -19.52 -2.16 7.69
N GLY A 384 -19.25 -1.91 8.98
CA GLY A 384 -19.33 -0.55 9.56
C GLY A 384 -18.28 0.40 8.98
N ILE A 385 -17.07 -0.08 8.72
CA ILE A 385 -16.01 0.70 8.06
C ILE A 385 -16.40 1.04 6.61
N ALA A 386 -16.94 0.06 5.87
CA ALA A 386 -17.40 0.30 4.49
C ALA A 386 -18.55 1.32 4.45
N HIS A 387 -19.58 1.13 5.29
CA HIS A 387 -20.74 2.02 5.38
C HIS A 387 -20.37 3.46 5.75
N SER A 388 -19.30 3.66 6.55
CA SER A 388 -18.80 4.99 6.91
C SER A 388 -18.03 5.70 5.78
N GLY A 389 -17.99 5.12 4.57
CA GLY A 389 -17.29 5.67 3.41
C GLY A 389 -15.82 5.24 3.30
N GLY A 390 -15.41 4.20 4.06
CA GLY A 390 -14.02 3.74 4.11
C GLY A 390 -13.50 3.25 2.76
N LEU A 391 -14.33 2.56 1.97
CA LEU A 391 -13.94 2.02 0.66
C LEU A 391 -13.46 3.12 -0.29
N VAL A 392 -14.27 4.16 -0.50
CA VAL A 392 -13.94 5.26 -1.42
C VAL A 392 -12.70 6.02 -0.95
N ALA A 393 -12.61 6.30 0.36
CA ALA A 393 -11.47 7.01 0.93
C ALA A 393 -10.17 6.23 0.77
N LEU A 394 -10.17 4.92 1.06
CA LEU A 394 -8.99 4.06 0.95
C LEU A 394 -8.59 3.82 -0.52
N LEU A 395 -9.55 3.61 -1.43
CA LEU A 395 -9.27 3.46 -2.87
C LEU A 395 -8.60 4.70 -3.45
N LYS A 396 -8.96 5.91 -3.00
CA LYS A 396 -8.30 7.16 -3.40
C LYS A 396 -6.84 7.21 -2.94
N LEU A 397 -6.52 6.62 -1.79
CA LEU A 397 -5.14 6.61 -1.28
C LEU A 397 -4.22 5.66 -2.05
N LEU A 398 -4.76 4.77 -2.87
CA LEU A 398 -3.97 3.95 -3.78
C LEU A 398 -3.25 4.80 -4.85
N ASP A 399 -3.66 6.04 -5.10
CA ASP A 399 -2.96 6.98 -6.01
C ASP A 399 -1.77 7.70 -5.36
N SER A 400 -1.51 7.44 -4.07
CA SER A 400 -0.46 8.10 -3.33
C SER A 400 0.93 7.71 -3.83
N ARG A 401 1.83 8.70 -3.93
CA ARG A 401 3.26 8.47 -4.17
C ARG A 401 4.05 8.03 -2.93
N ASN A 402 3.42 8.03 -1.75
CA ASN A 402 4.01 7.48 -0.53
C ASN A 402 3.67 5.97 -0.45
N GLY A 403 4.70 5.13 -0.53
CA GLY A 403 4.57 3.67 -0.54
C GLY A 403 3.97 3.08 0.76
N SER A 404 4.31 3.61 1.92
CA SER A 404 3.74 3.16 3.21
C SER A 404 2.25 3.46 3.31
N LEU A 405 1.84 4.68 2.94
CA LEU A 405 0.43 5.09 2.88
C LEU A 405 -0.35 4.24 1.87
N GLN A 406 0.20 4.03 0.67
CA GLN A 406 -0.40 3.19 -0.36
C GLN A 406 -0.58 1.74 0.12
N HIS A 407 0.43 1.19 0.79
CA HIS A 407 0.37 -0.16 1.36
C HIS A 407 -0.67 -0.28 2.49
N ASN A 408 -0.71 0.67 3.42
CA ASN A 408 -1.69 0.66 4.51
C ASN A 408 -3.13 0.72 3.98
N ALA A 409 -3.37 1.51 2.92
CA ALA A 409 -4.66 1.56 2.25
C ALA A 409 -5.02 0.22 1.59
N ALA A 410 -4.07 -0.41 0.87
CA ALA A 410 -4.26 -1.73 0.28
C ALA A 410 -4.55 -2.80 1.34
N PHE A 411 -3.84 -2.78 2.48
CA PHE A 411 -4.05 -3.72 3.58
C PHE A 411 -5.43 -3.56 4.23
N ALA A 412 -5.93 -2.32 4.35
CA ALA A 412 -7.30 -2.07 4.80
C ALA A 412 -8.34 -2.61 3.82
N LEU A 413 -8.17 -2.36 2.52
CA LEU A 413 -9.05 -2.88 1.47
C LEU A 413 -9.07 -4.41 1.43
N TYR A 414 -7.91 -5.06 1.61
CA TYR A 414 -7.81 -6.51 1.75
C TYR A 414 -8.67 -7.05 2.90
N GLY A 415 -8.66 -6.37 4.06
CA GLY A 415 -9.52 -6.72 5.19
C GLY A 415 -11.00 -6.54 4.87
N LEU A 416 -11.37 -5.42 4.25
CA LEU A 416 -12.77 -5.13 3.88
C LEU A 416 -13.33 -6.09 2.82
N ALA A 417 -12.49 -6.60 1.92
CA ALA A 417 -12.86 -7.55 0.89
C ALA A 417 -13.24 -8.95 1.42
N ASP A 418 -12.97 -9.25 2.69
CA ASP A 418 -13.32 -10.52 3.32
C ASP A 418 -14.83 -10.64 3.60
N ASN A 419 -15.51 -9.50 3.78
CA ASN A 419 -16.94 -9.44 4.02
C ASN A 419 -17.72 -9.49 2.70
N GLU A 420 -18.62 -10.46 2.58
CA GLU A 420 -19.49 -10.63 1.41
C GLU A 420 -20.41 -9.43 1.15
N ASP A 421 -20.87 -8.75 2.20
CA ASP A 421 -21.74 -7.58 2.07
C ASP A 421 -21.00 -6.39 1.46
N ASN A 422 -19.68 -6.33 1.67
CA ASN A 422 -18.85 -5.28 1.09
C ASN A 422 -18.53 -5.52 -0.38
N VAL A 423 -18.61 -6.75 -0.91
CA VAL A 423 -18.19 -7.08 -2.29
C VAL A 423 -18.98 -6.27 -3.31
N ALA A 424 -20.30 -6.18 -3.13
CA ALA A 424 -21.16 -5.40 -4.02
C ALA A 424 -20.78 -3.91 -3.98
N ASP A 425 -20.53 -3.35 -2.80
CA ASP A 425 -20.15 -1.95 -2.66
C ASP A 425 -18.74 -1.68 -3.21
N PHE A 426 -17.81 -2.62 -3.04
CA PHE A 426 -16.47 -2.58 -3.63
C PHE A 426 -16.53 -2.47 -5.16
N ILE A 427 -17.42 -3.22 -5.79
CA ILE A 427 -17.63 -3.20 -7.25
C ILE A 427 -18.34 -1.91 -7.68
N LYS A 428 -19.41 -1.49 -6.97
CA LYS A 428 -20.16 -0.25 -7.27
C LYS A 428 -19.31 1.01 -7.24
N VAL A 429 -18.25 1.05 -6.44
CA VAL A 429 -17.34 2.22 -6.38
C VAL A 429 -16.18 2.12 -7.38
N GLY A 430 -16.18 1.11 -8.26
CA GLY A 430 -15.10 0.89 -9.23
C GLY A 430 -13.81 0.36 -8.61
N GLY A 431 -13.91 -0.32 -7.46
CA GLY A 431 -12.75 -0.81 -6.72
C GLY A 431 -11.94 -1.83 -7.52
N ILE A 432 -12.58 -2.71 -8.30
CA ILE A 432 -11.87 -3.74 -9.09
C ILE A 432 -10.95 -3.09 -10.13
N GLN A 433 -11.46 -2.13 -10.90
CA GLN A 433 -10.69 -1.40 -11.91
C GLN A 433 -9.52 -0.66 -11.26
N LYS A 434 -9.77 -0.02 -10.11
CA LYS A 434 -8.73 0.69 -9.35
C LYS A 434 -7.61 -0.23 -8.87
N LEU A 435 -7.94 -1.45 -8.44
CA LEU A 435 -6.96 -2.45 -8.03
C LEU A 435 -6.16 -3.02 -9.22
N GLN A 436 -6.74 -3.07 -10.42
CA GLN A 436 -6.08 -3.63 -11.60
C GLN A 436 -5.18 -2.62 -12.33
N GLU A 437 -5.63 -1.38 -12.46
CA GLU A 437 -4.96 -0.32 -13.23
C GLU A 437 -4.02 0.54 -12.38
N GLY A 438 -3.98 0.32 -11.06
CA GLY A 438 -3.23 1.15 -10.14
C GLY A 438 -1.71 1.04 -10.32
N GLU A 439 -1.02 2.18 -10.30
CA GLU A 439 0.44 2.24 -10.26
C GLU A 439 0.95 2.04 -8.82
N PHE A 440 1.35 0.80 -8.51
CA PHE A 440 1.82 0.45 -7.16
C PHE A 440 3.35 0.50 -7.05
N ILE A 441 3.85 1.26 -6.07
CA ILE A 441 5.27 1.57 -5.92
C ILE A 441 6.03 0.40 -5.27
N VAL A 442 5.44 -0.19 -4.22
CA VAL A 442 6.09 -1.20 -3.39
C VAL A 442 5.57 -2.59 -3.76
N GLN A 443 6.47 -3.58 -3.87
CA GLN A 443 6.08 -4.96 -4.21
C GLN A 443 5.08 -5.57 -3.21
N ALA A 444 5.26 -5.31 -1.91
CA ALA A 444 4.32 -5.75 -0.88
C ALA A 444 2.89 -5.23 -1.11
N THR A 445 2.74 -4.04 -1.70
CA THR A 445 1.44 -3.50 -2.11
C THR A 445 0.88 -4.31 -3.27
N LYS A 446 1.66 -4.56 -4.33
CA LYS A 446 1.24 -5.39 -5.47
C LYS A 446 0.74 -6.78 -5.03
N ASP A 447 1.50 -7.43 -4.14
CA ASP A 447 1.12 -8.75 -3.62
C ASP A 447 -0.17 -8.69 -2.80
N CYS A 448 -0.36 -7.63 -2.01
CA CYS A 448 -1.58 -7.41 -1.22
C CYS A 448 -2.79 -7.16 -2.13
N ILE A 449 -2.62 -6.39 -3.21
CA ILE A 449 -3.66 -6.12 -4.21
C ILE A 449 -4.05 -7.41 -4.94
N ALA A 450 -3.08 -8.23 -5.37
CA ALA A 450 -3.35 -9.52 -6.01
C ALA A 450 -4.14 -10.46 -5.08
N LYS A 451 -3.77 -10.52 -3.79
CA LYS A 451 -4.53 -11.27 -2.77
C LYS A 451 -5.93 -10.73 -2.56
N THR A 452 -6.11 -9.41 -2.63
CA THR A 452 -7.42 -8.76 -2.52
C THR A 452 -8.32 -9.14 -3.70
N LEU A 453 -7.80 -9.09 -4.94
CA LEU A 453 -8.54 -9.50 -6.13
C LEU A 453 -8.93 -10.98 -6.08
N LYS A 454 -8.01 -11.86 -5.69
CA LYS A 454 -8.28 -13.29 -5.52
C LYS A 454 -9.37 -13.56 -4.48
N ARG A 455 -9.31 -12.86 -3.33
CA ARG A 455 -10.34 -12.94 -2.28
C ARG A 455 -11.71 -12.49 -2.79
N LEU A 456 -11.77 -11.42 -3.59
CA LEU A 456 -13.02 -10.96 -4.19
C LEU A 456 -13.57 -11.99 -5.18
N GLU A 457 -12.72 -12.59 -6.03
CA GLU A 457 -13.09 -13.69 -6.94
C GLU A 457 -13.70 -14.88 -6.19
N GLU A 458 -13.05 -15.34 -5.11
CA GLU A 458 -13.55 -16.45 -4.27
C GLU A 458 -14.92 -16.16 -3.64
N LYS A 459 -15.29 -14.89 -3.47
CA LYS A 459 -16.56 -14.45 -2.86
C LYS A 459 -17.68 -14.17 -3.86
N ILE A 460 -17.40 -14.15 -5.17
CA ILE A 460 -18.41 -13.92 -6.21
C ILE A 460 -19.13 -15.23 -6.54
N HIS A 461 -20.04 -15.64 -5.66
CA HIS A 461 -20.94 -16.77 -5.88
C HIS A 461 -22.24 -16.59 -5.07
N GLY A 462 -23.22 -17.47 -5.29
CA GLY A 462 -24.46 -17.53 -4.50
C GLY A 462 -25.16 -16.18 -4.34
N ARG A 463 -25.30 -15.72 -3.09
CA ARG A 463 -26.00 -14.47 -2.74
C ARG A 463 -25.34 -13.22 -3.34
N VAL A 464 -24.00 -13.19 -3.36
CA VAL A 464 -23.23 -12.05 -3.85
C VAL A 464 -23.42 -11.92 -5.35
N LEU A 465 -23.28 -13.02 -6.09
CA LEU A 465 -23.53 -13.04 -7.53
C LEU A 465 -24.96 -12.60 -7.86
N ASN A 466 -25.97 -13.10 -7.14
CA ASN A 466 -27.36 -12.68 -7.37
C ASN A 466 -27.57 -11.18 -7.12
N CYS A 467 -26.93 -10.61 -6.09
CA CYS A 467 -26.95 -9.16 -5.84
C CYS A 467 -26.32 -8.38 -7.00
N LEU A 468 -25.16 -8.82 -7.48
CA LEU A 468 -24.47 -8.21 -8.63
C LEU A 468 -25.32 -8.28 -9.91
N LEU A 469 -25.98 -9.40 -10.18
CA LEU A 469 -26.89 -9.53 -11.33
C LEU A 469 -28.07 -8.56 -11.25
N ASN A 470 -28.66 -8.38 -10.06
CA ASN A 470 -29.72 -7.39 -9.87
C ASN A 470 -29.23 -5.95 -10.13
N LEU A 471 -28.02 -5.61 -9.68
CA LEU A 471 -27.38 -4.31 -9.96
C LEU A 471 -27.08 -4.14 -11.46
N MET A 472 -26.69 -5.21 -12.14
CA MET A 472 -26.44 -5.21 -13.59
C MET A 472 -27.73 -4.98 -14.40
N ARG A 473 -28.87 -5.50 -13.94
CA ARG A 473 -30.18 -5.29 -14.60
C ARG A 473 -30.78 -3.91 -14.34
N GLY A 474 -30.76 -3.45 -13.10
CA GLY A 474 -31.57 -2.31 -12.64
C GLY A 474 -30.79 -1.12 -12.10
N GLY A 475 -29.47 -1.22 -11.98
CA GLY A 475 -28.63 -0.14 -11.44
C GLY A 475 -28.43 1.02 -12.41
N GLU A 476 -27.77 2.08 -11.94
CA GLU A 476 -27.34 3.19 -12.80
C GLU A 476 -26.36 2.70 -13.88
N LYS A 477 -26.34 3.36 -15.05
CA LYS A 477 -25.48 2.95 -16.18
C LYS A 477 -24.01 2.80 -15.79
N ALA A 478 -23.49 3.65 -14.89
CA ALA A 478 -22.12 3.55 -14.40
C ALA A 478 -21.90 2.26 -13.59
N VAL A 479 -22.82 1.95 -12.67
CA VAL A 479 -22.78 0.74 -11.84
C VAL A 479 -22.94 -0.51 -12.69
N GLN A 480 -23.88 -0.54 -13.64
CA GLN A 480 -24.07 -1.67 -14.54
C GLN A 480 -22.77 -2.02 -15.28
N ARG A 481 -22.06 -1.00 -15.80
CA ARG A 481 -20.78 -1.16 -16.49
C ARG A 481 -19.70 -1.68 -15.55
N GLN A 482 -19.57 -1.10 -14.35
CA GLN A 482 -18.58 -1.55 -13.37
C GLN A 482 -18.81 -3.00 -12.94
N VAL A 483 -20.06 -3.41 -12.76
CA VAL A 483 -20.43 -4.80 -12.45
C VAL A 483 -20.08 -5.73 -13.61
N ALA A 484 -20.46 -5.38 -14.84
CA ALA A 484 -20.15 -6.20 -16.02
C ALA A 484 -18.63 -6.37 -16.21
N LEU A 485 -17.87 -5.28 -16.07
CA LEU A 485 -16.41 -5.31 -16.10
C LEU A 485 -15.85 -6.19 -14.97
N ALA A 486 -16.31 -6.01 -13.73
CA ALA A 486 -15.83 -6.79 -12.60
C ALA A 486 -16.10 -8.29 -12.76
N LEU A 487 -17.30 -8.66 -13.21
CA LEU A 487 -17.66 -10.05 -13.47
C LEU A 487 -16.78 -10.64 -14.57
N ALA A 488 -16.50 -9.90 -15.66
CA ALA A 488 -15.68 -10.42 -16.76
C ALA A 488 -14.27 -10.80 -16.31
N HIS A 489 -13.76 -10.11 -15.29
CA HIS A 489 -12.45 -10.39 -14.71
C HIS A 489 -12.49 -11.47 -13.63
N LEU A 490 -13.46 -11.42 -12.73
CA LEU A 490 -13.42 -12.15 -11.46
C LEU A 490 -14.41 -13.32 -11.35
N CYS A 491 -15.38 -13.47 -12.25
CA CYS A 491 -16.34 -14.57 -12.11
C CYS A 491 -15.74 -15.92 -12.54
N SER A 492 -16.36 -16.98 -12.01
CA SER A 492 -16.08 -18.36 -12.40
C SER A 492 -16.55 -18.61 -13.84
N PRO A 493 -15.79 -19.39 -14.65
CA PRO A 493 -16.22 -19.74 -16.00
C PRO A 493 -17.58 -20.44 -16.09
N GLU A 494 -17.98 -21.17 -15.05
CA GLU A 494 -19.28 -21.84 -14.98
C GLU A 494 -20.45 -20.86 -15.02
N ASP A 495 -20.27 -19.65 -14.48
CA ASP A 495 -21.28 -18.61 -14.45
C ASP A 495 -21.30 -17.74 -15.72
N HIS A 496 -20.32 -17.88 -16.63
CA HIS A 496 -20.18 -17.01 -17.80
C HIS A 496 -21.43 -17.00 -18.69
N LYS A 497 -22.00 -18.18 -18.98
CA LYS A 497 -23.22 -18.28 -19.81
C LYS A 497 -24.39 -17.56 -19.16
N ARG A 498 -24.54 -17.71 -17.84
CA ARG A 498 -25.59 -17.01 -17.09
C ARG A 498 -25.36 -15.51 -17.16
N ILE A 499 -24.20 -15.03 -16.74
CA ILE A 499 -23.88 -13.60 -16.62
C ILE A 499 -23.90 -12.89 -17.98
N PHE A 500 -23.21 -13.41 -18.99
CA PHE A 500 -22.97 -12.66 -20.22
C PHE A 500 -24.03 -12.90 -21.29
N ILE A 501 -24.66 -14.08 -21.32
CA ILE A 501 -25.68 -14.42 -22.31
C ILE A 501 -27.09 -14.26 -21.74
N THR A 502 -27.39 -14.91 -20.60
CA THR A 502 -28.76 -14.89 -20.05
C THR A 502 -29.10 -13.53 -19.44
N GLU A 503 -28.13 -12.88 -18.79
CA GLU A 503 -28.30 -11.62 -18.08
C GLU A 503 -27.85 -10.39 -18.90
N ASN A 504 -27.55 -10.58 -20.19
CA ASN A 504 -27.10 -9.54 -21.13
C ASN A 504 -25.83 -8.77 -20.70
N GLY A 505 -24.97 -9.36 -19.87
CA GLY A 505 -23.69 -8.77 -19.49
C GLY A 505 -22.79 -8.48 -20.70
N LEU A 506 -22.86 -9.30 -21.77
CA LEU A 506 -22.07 -9.10 -22.99
C LEU A 506 -22.42 -7.78 -23.69
N GLU A 507 -23.70 -7.43 -23.77
CA GLU A 507 -24.13 -6.18 -24.41
C GLU A 507 -23.60 -4.95 -23.66
N LEU A 508 -23.49 -5.01 -22.33
CA LEU A 508 -22.87 -3.94 -21.55
C LEU A 508 -21.39 -3.75 -21.92
N LEU A 509 -20.63 -4.84 -22.12
CA LEU A 509 -19.24 -4.78 -22.56
C LEU A 509 -19.12 -4.25 -24.00
N LEU A 510 -19.99 -4.68 -24.91
CA LEU A 510 -19.99 -4.21 -26.30
C LEU A 510 -20.35 -2.72 -26.42
N VAL A 511 -21.22 -2.21 -25.55
CA VAL A 511 -21.54 -0.77 -25.49
C VAL A 511 -20.30 0.05 -25.09
N LEU A 512 -19.39 -0.49 -24.27
CA LEU A 512 -18.16 0.20 -23.89
C LEU A 512 -17.23 0.42 -25.09
N LEU A 513 -17.14 -0.55 -26.02
CA LEU A 513 -16.36 -0.40 -27.25
C LEU A 513 -16.89 0.72 -28.17
N LYS A 514 -18.17 1.07 -28.06
CA LYS A 514 -18.82 2.17 -28.80
C LYS A 514 -18.77 3.51 -28.05
N SER A 515 -18.18 3.55 -26.86
CA SER A 515 -18.13 4.77 -26.05
C SER A 515 -17.25 5.84 -26.70
N SER A 516 -17.55 7.10 -26.41
CA SER A 516 -16.67 8.23 -26.76
C SER A 516 -15.43 8.32 -25.87
N SER A 517 -15.39 7.57 -24.77
CA SER A 517 -14.27 7.55 -23.83
C SER A 517 -13.29 6.44 -24.19
N SER A 518 -12.06 6.82 -24.60
CA SER A 518 -10.97 5.87 -24.87
C SER A 518 -10.69 4.93 -23.70
N LYS A 519 -10.78 5.43 -22.45
CA LYS A 519 -10.69 4.58 -21.26
C LYS A 519 -11.77 3.49 -21.22
N GLN A 520 -13.03 3.86 -21.42
CA GLN A 520 -14.12 2.87 -21.41
C GLN A 520 -13.97 1.84 -22.52
N GLN A 521 -13.50 2.26 -23.69
CA GLN A 521 -13.25 1.34 -24.79
C GLN A 521 -12.13 0.34 -24.45
N HIS A 522 -11.02 0.82 -23.88
CA HIS A 522 -9.94 -0.02 -23.37
C HIS A 522 -10.44 -1.02 -22.30
N ASP A 523 -11.20 -0.54 -21.32
CA ASP A 523 -11.75 -1.39 -20.25
C ASP A 523 -12.63 -2.51 -20.83
N GLY A 524 -13.47 -2.16 -21.81
CA GLY A 524 -14.33 -3.11 -22.53
C GLY A 524 -13.52 -4.15 -23.33
N ALA A 525 -12.48 -3.73 -24.03
CA ALA A 525 -11.62 -4.63 -24.81
C ALA A 525 -10.86 -5.61 -23.89
N THR A 526 -10.29 -5.11 -22.80
CA THR A 526 -9.58 -5.92 -21.79
C THR A 526 -10.51 -6.94 -21.13
N ALA A 527 -11.72 -6.52 -20.75
CA ALA A 527 -12.71 -7.41 -20.18
C ALA A 527 -13.11 -8.55 -21.13
N LEU A 528 -13.33 -8.25 -22.42
CA LEU A 528 -13.62 -9.25 -23.44
C LEU A 528 -12.44 -10.20 -23.65
N CYS A 529 -11.21 -9.70 -23.74
CA CYS A 529 -10.01 -10.52 -23.84
C CYS A 529 -9.87 -11.49 -22.65
N LYS A 530 -10.09 -11.01 -21.42
CA LYS A 530 -10.06 -11.85 -20.22
C LYS A 530 -11.16 -12.92 -20.23
N LEU A 531 -12.36 -12.54 -20.65
CA LEU A 531 -13.49 -13.46 -20.80
C LEU A 531 -13.18 -14.57 -21.81
N ALA A 532 -12.56 -14.22 -22.94
CA ALA A 532 -12.16 -15.20 -23.95
C ALA A 532 -11.10 -16.16 -23.41
N ASN A 533 -10.04 -15.64 -22.79
CA ASN A 533 -8.98 -16.46 -22.21
C ASN A 533 -9.50 -17.47 -21.18
N LYS A 534 -10.39 -17.04 -20.27
CA LYS A 534 -11.02 -17.92 -19.27
C LYS A 534 -11.94 -18.98 -19.90
N ALA A 535 -12.62 -18.65 -21.02
CA ALA A 535 -13.49 -19.61 -21.71
C ALA A 535 -12.68 -20.64 -22.54
N THR A 536 -11.59 -20.22 -23.19
CA THR A 536 -10.73 -21.10 -23.99
C THR A 536 -9.99 -22.12 -23.13
N THR A 537 -9.58 -21.78 -21.90
CA THR A 537 -8.91 -22.72 -20.99
C THR A 537 -9.74 -23.95 -20.59
N LEU A 538 -11.06 -23.91 -20.77
CA LEU A 538 -11.98 -25.02 -20.47
C LEU A 538 -12.38 -25.83 -21.70
N SER A 539 -12.09 -25.35 -22.90
CA SER A 539 -12.24 -26.13 -24.12
C SER A 539 -10.93 -26.89 -24.32
N PRO A 540 -10.89 -28.24 -24.26
CA PRO A 540 -9.74 -28.95 -24.76
C PRO A 540 -9.46 -28.47 -26.18
N VAL A 541 -8.18 -28.30 -26.49
CA VAL A 541 -7.63 -27.88 -27.77
C VAL A 541 -8.51 -28.46 -28.89
N ASP A 542 -8.98 -27.60 -29.80
CA ASP A 542 -9.62 -27.98 -31.06
C ASP A 542 -8.60 -28.83 -31.86
N GLU A 543 -8.36 -30.08 -31.45
CA GLU A 543 -7.96 -31.11 -32.38
C GLU A 543 -9.12 -31.23 -33.36
N ALA A 544 -8.78 -31.07 -34.64
CA ALA A 544 -9.74 -31.14 -35.72
C ALA A 544 -10.67 -32.34 -35.50
N PRO A 545 -12.01 -32.13 -35.43
CA PRO A 545 -12.93 -33.24 -35.55
C PRO A 545 -12.54 -33.98 -36.83
N PRO A 546 -12.35 -35.31 -36.78
CA PRO A 546 -12.09 -36.07 -37.99
C PRO A 546 -13.20 -35.74 -38.97
N SER A 547 -12.83 -35.48 -40.23
CA SER A 547 -13.81 -35.23 -41.28
C SER A 547 -14.89 -36.32 -41.22
N PRO A 548 -16.18 -35.96 -41.38
CA PRO A 548 -17.28 -36.93 -41.33
C PRO A 548 -17.19 -37.99 -42.44
N ILE A 549 -16.30 -37.79 -43.42
CA ILE A 549 -15.97 -38.74 -44.48
C ILE A 549 -14.82 -39.63 -43.99
N SER A 550 -14.97 -40.95 -44.09
CA SER A 550 -13.88 -41.91 -43.87
C SER A 550 -12.78 -41.65 -44.90
N GLN A 551 -11.82 -40.79 -44.56
CA GLN A 551 -10.77 -40.35 -45.50
C GLN A 551 -9.75 -41.47 -45.66
N VAL A 552 -9.76 -42.12 -46.83
CA VAL A 552 -8.76 -43.11 -47.23
C VAL A 552 -7.65 -42.38 -47.97
N TYR A 553 -6.51 -42.20 -47.30
CA TYR A 553 -5.30 -41.61 -47.89
C TYR A 553 -4.51 -42.67 -48.66
N LEU A 554 -4.20 -42.40 -49.93
CA LEU A 554 -3.40 -43.32 -50.75
C LEU A 554 -1.90 -43.30 -50.37
N GLY A 555 -1.42 -42.20 -49.80
CA GLY A 555 -0.04 -41.99 -49.40
C GLY A 555 0.79 -41.22 -50.44
N GLU A 556 1.93 -40.71 -49.99
CA GLU A 556 2.84 -39.82 -50.74
C GLU A 556 3.30 -40.41 -52.09
N GLN A 557 3.48 -41.74 -52.15
CA GLN A 557 3.96 -42.44 -53.34
C GLN A 557 3.03 -42.36 -54.57
N PHE A 558 1.77 -41.98 -54.37
CA PHE A 558 0.78 -41.81 -55.44
C PHE A 558 0.53 -40.35 -55.84
N VAL A 559 1.18 -39.39 -55.16
CA VAL A 559 1.08 -37.96 -55.51
C VAL A 559 1.77 -37.72 -56.85
N ASN A 560 1.04 -37.14 -57.81
CA ASN A 560 1.50 -36.85 -59.17
C ASN A 560 2.16 -38.06 -59.88
N ASN A 561 1.60 -39.26 -59.66
CA ASN A 561 2.11 -40.51 -60.25
C ASN A 561 1.20 -40.95 -61.40
N ALA A 562 1.77 -41.20 -62.58
CA ALA A 562 1.03 -41.68 -63.75
C ALA A 562 0.53 -43.13 -63.60
N THR A 563 1.05 -43.88 -62.62
CA THR A 563 0.68 -45.27 -62.38
C THR A 563 -0.75 -45.31 -61.83
N LEU A 564 -1.67 -45.96 -62.56
CA LEU A 564 -3.10 -46.07 -62.23
C LEU A 564 -3.88 -44.74 -62.23
N SER A 565 -3.29 -43.63 -62.69
CA SER A 565 -4.00 -42.36 -62.83
C SER A 565 -5.09 -42.47 -63.90
N ASP A 566 -6.31 -42.05 -63.56
CA ASP A 566 -7.50 -42.06 -64.42
C ASP A 566 -7.97 -40.64 -64.78
N VAL A 567 -7.27 -39.60 -64.30
CA VAL A 567 -7.44 -38.20 -64.69
C VAL A 567 -6.10 -37.46 -64.67
N THR A 568 -5.92 -36.50 -65.58
CA THR A 568 -4.77 -35.60 -65.64
C THR A 568 -5.25 -34.16 -65.56
N PHE A 569 -4.66 -33.37 -64.67
CA PHE A 569 -4.92 -31.94 -64.60
C PHE A 569 -3.83 -31.16 -65.34
N LEU A 570 -4.23 -30.11 -66.05
CA LEU A 570 -3.33 -29.14 -66.67
C LEU A 570 -3.36 -27.85 -65.84
N VAL A 571 -2.23 -27.54 -65.18
CA VAL A 571 -2.07 -26.38 -64.29
C VAL A 571 -0.85 -25.62 -64.75
N GLU A 572 -1.01 -24.36 -65.17
CA GLU A 572 0.09 -23.54 -65.74
C GLU A 572 0.87 -24.24 -66.86
N GLY A 573 0.17 -25.04 -67.68
CA GLY A 573 0.77 -25.82 -68.78
C GLY A 573 1.53 -27.08 -68.35
N LYS A 574 1.59 -27.39 -67.04
CA LYS A 574 2.19 -28.62 -66.50
C LYS A 574 1.11 -29.67 -66.23
N ARG A 575 1.45 -30.94 -66.46
CA ARG A 575 0.55 -32.09 -66.21
C ARG A 575 0.69 -32.60 -64.79
N PHE A 576 -0.43 -32.80 -64.12
CA PHE A 576 -0.53 -33.44 -62.81
C PHE A 576 -1.38 -34.71 -62.92
N TYR A 577 -0.80 -35.88 -62.65
CA TYR A 577 -1.50 -37.16 -62.71
C TYR A 577 -2.25 -37.46 -61.39
N ALA A 578 -3.53 -37.82 -61.46
CA ALA A 578 -4.35 -38.04 -60.28
C ALA A 578 -5.34 -39.21 -60.42
N HIS A 579 -5.95 -39.57 -59.29
CA HIS A 579 -6.86 -40.70 -59.13
C HIS A 579 -8.24 -40.18 -58.70
N ARG A 580 -9.26 -40.32 -59.55
CA ARG A 580 -10.63 -39.83 -59.31
C ARG A 580 -11.20 -40.37 -58.01
N ILE A 581 -10.95 -41.65 -57.70
CA ILE A 581 -11.43 -42.26 -56.46
C ILE A 581 -10.93 -41.53 -55.20
N CYS A 582 -9.69 -41.04 -55.20
CA CYS A 582 -9.11 -40.27 -54.09
C CYS A 582 -9.73 -38.87 -54.00
N LEU A 583 -9.95 -38.22 -55.15
CA LEU A 583 -10.55 -36.89 -55.22
C LEU A 583 -12.02 -36.88 -54.78
N LEU A 584 -12.80 -37.85 -55.25
CA LEU A 584 -14.21 -38.04 -54.91
C LEU A 584 -14.39 -38.31 -53.40
N ALA A 585 -13.45 -39.04 -52.79
CA ALA A 585 -13.48 -39.37 -51.37
C ALA A 585 -13.08 -38.19 -50.47
N SER A 586 -12.25 -37.27 -50.97
CA SER A 586 -11.67 -36.20 -50.15
C SER A 586 -12.33 -34.84 -50.33
N SER A 587 -13.08 -34.60 -51.41
CA SER A 587 -13.65 -33.27 -51.74
C SER A 587 -15.02 -33.38 -52.42
N ASP A 588 -16.02 -32.72 -51.82
CA ASP A 588 -17.35 -32.60 -52.43
C ASP A 588 -17.34 -31.76 -53.72
N ALA A 589 -16.40 -30.84 -53.88
CA ALA A 589 -16.24 -30.05 -55.11
C ALA A 589 -15.77 -30.94 -56.27
N PHE A 590 -14.78 -31.82 -56.04
CA PHE A 590 -14.39 -32.81 -57.03
C PHE A 590 -15.49 -33.84 -57.29
N ARG A 591 -16.26 -34.24 -56.26
CA ARG A 591 -17.45 -35.09 -56.45
C ARG A 591 -18.47 -34.43 -57.36
N ALA A 592 -18.78 -33.15 -57.15
CA ALA A 592 -19.66 -32.41 -58.03
C ALA A 592 -19.10 -32.33 -59.47
N MET A 593 -17.80 -32.10 -59.64
CA MET A 593 -17.14 -32.01 -60.96
C MET A 593 -17.29 -33.31 -61.77
N PHE A 594 -17.13 -34.47 -61.12
CA PHE A 594 -17.08 -35.76 -61.81
C PHE A 594 -18.41 -36.51 -61.88
N ASP A 595 -19.29 -36.34 -60.88
CA ASP A 595 -20.60 -37.03 -60.83
C ASP A 595 -21.77 -36.09 -61.21
N GLY A 596 -21.57 -34.78 -61.20
CA GLY A 596 -22.64 -33.76 -61.31
C GLY A 596 -23.14 -33.41 -62.71
N GLY A 597 -22.87 -34.22 -63.74
CA GLY A 597 -23.33 -33.96 -65.11
C GLY A 597 -22.59 -32.84 -65.85
N TYR A 598 -21.44 -32.40 -65.36
CA TYR A 598 -20.58 -31.42 -66.00
C TYR A 598 -19.78 -31.99 -67.18
N ARG A 599 -19.20 -31.13 -68.04
CA ARG A 599 -18.44 -31.54 -69.24
C ARG A 599 -17.19 -32.35 -68.89
N GLU A 600 -16.68 -32.15 -67.68
CA GLU A 600 -15.50 -32.76 -67.08
C GLU A 600 -15.73 -34.22 -66.66
N LYS A 601 -17.00 -34.67 -66.62
CA LYS A 601 -17.37 -36.04 -66.25
C LYS A 601 -16.62 -37.08 -67.09
N ASP A 602 -16.55 -36.91 -68.40
CA ASP A 602 -15.91 -37.86 -69.31
C ASP A 602 -14.52 -37.39 -69.78
N ALA A 603 -14.03 -36.25 -69.29
CA ALA A 603 -12.75 -35.69 -69.66
C ALA A 603 -11.58 -36.38 -68.94
N ARG A 604 -10.54 -36.74 -69.70
CA ARG A 604 -9.26 -37.25 -69.14
C ARG A 604 -8.28 -36.13 -68.81
N ASP A 605 -8.31 -35.03 -69.57
CA ASP A 605 -7.47 -33.86 -69.36
C ASP A 605 -8.36 -32.69 -68.92
N ILE A 606 -8.13 -32.18 -67.71
CA ILE A 606 -8.91 -31.09 -67.13
C ILE A 606 -8.00 -29.91 -66.84
N GLU A 607 -8.32 -28.76 -67.43
CA GLU A 607 -7.59 -27.53 -67.16
C GLU A 607 -8.06 -26.90 -65.85
N ILE A 608 -7.12 -26.54 -64.98
CA ILE A 608 -7.40 -25.87 -63.72
C ILE A 608 -6.96 -24.40 -63.87
N PRO A 609 -7.89 -23.48 -64.13
CA PRO A 609 -7.56 -22.07 -64.30
C PRO A 609 -7.33 -21.39 -62.95
N ASN A 610 -6.51 -20.33 -62.94
CA ASN A 610 -6.32 -19.41 -61.82
C ASN A 610 -5.75 -20.01 -60.51
N ILE A 611 -5.05 -21.15 -60.58
CA ILE A 611 -4.32 -21.74 -59.46
C ILE A 611 -2.86 -21.94 -59.86
N ARG A 612 -1.93 -21.43 -59.04
CA ARG A 612 -0.49 -21.64 -59.24
C ARG A 612 -0.13 -23.10 -59.06
N TRP A 613 0.84 -23.60 -59.82
CA TRP A 613 1.30 -25.00 -59.73
C TRP A 613 1.59 -25.44 -58.29
N GLU A 614 2.33 -24.62 -57.54
CA GLU A 614 2.75 -24.92 -56.16
C GLU A 614 1.55 -25.09 -55.20
N VAL A 615 0.51 -24.27 -55.38
CA VAL A 615 -0.72 -24.31 -54.56
C VAL A 615 -1.51 -25.57 -54.89
N PHE A 616 -1.65 -25.88 -56.18
CA PHE A 616 -2.34 -27.09 -56.63
C PHE A 616 -1.61 -28.36 -56.16
N GLU A 617 -0.29 -28.39 -56.26
CA GLU A 617 0.53 -29.52 -55.81
C GLU A 617 0.34 -29.79 -54.31
N LEU A 618 0.35 -28.76 -53.46
CA LEU A 618 0.17 -28.91 -52.02
C LEU A 618 -1.26 -29.30 -51.63
N MET A 619 -2.26 -28.74 -52.32
CA MET A 619 -3.65 -29.15 -52.18
C MET A 619 -3.82 -30.65 -52.51
N MET A 620 -3.23 -31.09 -53.62
CA MET A 620 -3.27 -32.49 -54.02
C MET A 620 -2.48 -33.38 -53.07
N ARG A 621 -1.31 -32.95 -52.60
CA ARG A 621 -0.54 -33.68 -51.59
C ARG A 621 -1.37 -33.90 -50.33
N PHE A 622 -2.05 -32.86 -49.81
CA PHE A 622 -2.97 -32.99 -48.67
C PHE A 622 -4.09 -34.01 -48.93
N ILE A 623 -4.70 -34.02 -50.13
CA ILE A 623 -5.75 -34.98 -50.49
C ILE A 623 -5.24 -36.43 -50.37
N TYR A 624 -3.97 -36.67 -50.68
CA TYR A 624 -3.38 -38.01 -50.71
C TYR A 624 -2.80 -38.45 -49.36
N THR A 625 -2.40 -37.52 -48.49
CA THR A 625 -1.66 -37.81 -47.26
C THR A 625 -2.38 -37.40 -45.97
N GLY A 626 -3.35 -36.47 -46.06
CA GLY A 626 -4.02 -35.86 -44.92
C GLY A 626 -3.19 -34.82 -44.17
N SER A 627 -1.95 -34.57 -44.58
CA SER A 627 -1.05 -33.64 -43.89
C SER A 627 -0.08 -32.98 -44.86
N VAL A 628 0.16 -31.69 -44.66
CA VAL A 628 1.08 -30.89 -45.47
C VAL A 628 1.69 -29.79 -44.62
N ASP A 629 2.96 -29.48 -44.87
CA ASP A 629 3.63 -28.32 -44.28
C ASP A 629 3.34 -27.08 -45.12
N ILE A 630 2.72 -26.06 -44.51
CA ILE A 630 2.23 -24.87 -45.20
C ILE A 630 3.15 -23.71 -44.86
N LYS A 631 3.83 -23.18 -45.88
CA LYS A 631 4.64 -21.99 -45.73
C LYS A 631 3.77 -20.73 -45.69
N PRO A 632 4.14 -19.67 -44.94
CA PRO A 632 3.30 -18.48 -44.82
C PRO A 632 3.05 -17.73 -46.13
N ASP A 633 4.01 -17.73 -47.05
CA ASP A 633 3.96 -17.04 -48.34
C ASP A 633 2.88 -17.59 -49.29
N ILE A 634 2.55 -18.87 -49.16
CA ILE A 634 1.54 -19.56 -49.97
C ILE A 634 0.21 -19.79 -49.23
N ALA A 635 0.19 -19.61 -47.91
CA ALA A 635 -0.94 -19.98 -47.06
C ALA A 635 -2.25 -19.29 -47.46
N GLN A 636 -2.18 -18.02 -47.88
CA GLN A 636 -3.36 -17.30 -48.37
C GLN A 636 -3.90 -17.89 -49.68
N ASP A 637 -3.04 -18.18 -50.65
CA ASP A 637 -3.46 -18.78 -51.93
C ASP A 637 -4.03 -20.18 -51.72
N LEU A 638 -3.39 -20.96 -50.83
CA LEU A 638 -3.84 -22.28 -50.45
C LEU A 638 -5.16 -22.26 -49.68
N LEU A 639 -5.42 -21.23 -48.85
CA LEU A 639 -6.72 -21.03 -48.21
C LEU A 639 -7.82 -20.84 -49.25
N ARG A 640 -7.58 -20.03 -50.29
CA ARG A 640 -8.56 -19.79 -51.37
C ARG A 640 -8.86 -21.09 -52.12
N ALA A 641 -7.83 -21.87 -52.44
CA ALA A 641 -7.99 -23.16 -53.09
C ALA A 641 -8.72 -24.17 -52.18
N ALA A 642 -8.34 -24.26 -50.91
CA ALA A 642 -8.98 -25.16 -49.95
C ALA A 642 -10.47 -24.85 -49.77
N ASP A 643 -10.85 -23.57 -49.73
CA ASP A 643 -12.25 -23.15 -49.67
C ASP A 643 -13.00 -23.48 -50.98
N GLN A 644 -12.40 -23.14 -52.14
CA GLN A 644 -12.97 -23.43 -53.46
C GLN A 644 -13.24 -24.92 -53.68
N TYR A 645 -12.38 -25.80 -53.17
CA TYR A 645 -12.51 -27.25 -53.27
C TYR A 645 -13.13 -27.92 -52.03
N LEU A 646 -13.67 -27.14 -51.08
CA LEU A 646 -14.35 -27.63 -49.87
C LEU A 646 -13.49 -28.62 -49.04
N LEU A 647 -12.20 -28.31 -48.89
CA LEU A 647 -11.24 -29.09 -48.13
C LEU A 647 -11.09 -28.53 -46.71
N ASP A 648 -12.06 -28.78 -45.84
CA ASP A 648 -12.13 -28.18 -44.48
C ASP A 648 -10.87 -28.44 -43.63
N GLY A 649 -10.28 -29.63 -43.72
CA GLY A 649 -9.05 -29.96 -43.00
C GLY A 649 -7.86 -29.10 -43.43
N LEU A 650 -7.68 -28.94 -44.75
CA LEU A 650 -6.63 -28.09 -45.32
C LEU A 650 -6.88 -26.61 -45.03
N LYS A 651 -8.15 -26.19 -45.14
CA LYS A 651 -8.59 -24.83 -44.82
C LYS A 651 -8.21 -24.46 -43.40
N ARG A 652 -8.49 -25.32 -42.40
CA ARG A 652 -8.10 -25.10 -41.01
C ARG A 652 -6.58 -25.01 -40.82
N LEU A 653 -5.79 -25.84 -41.52
CA LEU A 653 -4.34 -25.73 -41.48
C LEU A 653 -3.86 -24.38 -42.04
N CYS A 654 -4.43 -23.92 -43.15
CA CYS A 654 -4.13 -22.60 -43.70
C CYS A 654 -4.50 -21.49 -42.72
N GLU A 655 -5.69 -21.57 -42.09
CA GLU A 655 -6.14 -20.62 -41.08
C GLU A 655 -5.17 -20.52 -39.90
N TYR A 656 -4.68 -21.66 -39.42
CA TYR A 656 -3.70 -21.73 -38.33
C TYR A 656 -2.37 -21.09 -38.73
N THR A 657 -1.83 -21.43 -39.90
CA THR A 657 -0.58 -20.83 -40.41
C THR A 657 -0.71 -19.33 -40.58
N ILE A 658 -1.82 -18.84 -41.15
CA ILE A 658 -2.05 -17.39 -41.32
C ILE A 658 -2.21 -16.69 -39.97
N ALA A 659 -2.88 -17.32 -39.01
CA ALA A 659 -3.11 -16.75 -37.68
C ALA A 659 -1.81 -16.48 -36.91
N GLN A 660 -0.75 -17.26 -37.14
CA GLN A 660 0.57 -17.06 -36.51
C GLN A 660 1.26 -15.77 -36.93
N ASP A 661 0.95 -15.26 -38.13
CA ASP A 661 1.57 -14.07 -38.72
C ASP A 661 0.68 -12.81 -38.60
N VAL A 662 -0.41 -12.88 -37.82
CA VAL A 662 -1.27 -11.71 -37.58
C VAL A 662 -0.51 -10.64 -36.79
N SER A 663 -0.52 -9.42 -37.30
CA SER A 663 0.20 -8.26 -36.78
C SER A 663 -0.64 -6.99 -36.88
N LEU A 664 -0.16 -5.89 -36.26
CA LEU A 664 -0.84 -4.58 -36.32
C LEU A 664 -1.03 -4.07 -37.76
N GLU A 665 -0.13 -4.44 -38.66
CA GLU A 665 -0.12 -3.95 -40.05
C GLU A 665 -1.09 -4.72 -40.93
N ASN A 666 -1.22 -6.04 -40.72
CA ASN A 666 -1.99 -6.92 -41.63
C ASN A 666 -3.34 -7.38 -41.06
N VAL A 667 -3.66 -7.16 -39.78
CA VAL A 667 -4.88 -7.71 -39.14
C VAL A 667 -6.17 -7.32 -39.86
N SER A 668 -6.23 -6.12 -40.46
CA SER A 668 -7.43 -5.70 -41.21
C SER A 668 -7.60 -6.52 -42.49
N LEU A 669 -6.50 -6.75 -43.22
CA LEU A 669 -6.50 -7.60 -44.42
C LEU A 669 -6.78 -9.07 -44.08
N MET A 670 -6.18 -9.58 -43.00
CA MET A 670 -6.41 -10.97 -42.56
C MET A 670 -7.86 -11.19 -42.12
N TYR A 671 -8.48 -10.19 -41.50
CA TYR A 671 -9.89 -10.22 -41.15
C TYR A 671 -10.78 -10.25 -42.40
N GLU A 672 -10.55 -9.36 -43.37
CA GLU A 672 -11.28 -9.35 -44.65
C GLU A 672 -11.12 -10.69 -45.42
N LEU A 673 -9.90 -11.24 -45.43
CA LEU A 673 -9.61 -12.56 -46.00
C LEU A 673 -10.44 -13.65 -45.30
N SER A 674 -10.54 -13.60 -43.98
CA SER A 674 -11.33 -14.55 -43.18
C SER A 674 -12.83 -14.46 -43.49
N GLU A 675 -13.33 -13.27 -43.84
CA GLU A 675 -14.73 -13.08 -44.25
C GLU A 675 -14.97 -13.64 -45.65
N ALA A 676 -14.11 -13.26 -46.60
CA ALA A 676 -14.21 -13.65 -48.00
C ALA A 676 -14.21 -15.17 -48.22
N PHE A 677 -13.41 -15.90 -47.44
CA PHE A 677 -13.25 -17.36 -47.56
C PHE A 677 -13.86 -18.13 -46.39
N HIS A 678 -14.80 -17.52 -45.64
CA HIS A 678 -15.50 -18.17 -44.53
C HIS A 678 -14.57 -18.89 -43.53
N ALA A 679 -13.41 -18.28 -43.25
CA ALA A 679 -12.33 -18.87 -42.46
C ALA A 679 -12.54 -18.54 -40.98
N VAL A 680 -13.23 -19.44 -40.26
CA VAL A 680 -13.79 -19.15 -38.93
C VAL A 680 -12.71 -19.02 -37.86
N SER A 681 -11.75 -19.93 -37.81
CA SER A 681 -10.64 -19.92 -36.84
C SER A 681 -9.73 -18.71 -37.06
N LEU A 682 -9.42 -18.36 -38.32
CA LEU A 682 -8.66 -17.16 -38.64
C LEU A 682 -9.40 -15.88 -38.19
N ARG A 683 -10.71 -15.82 -38.40
CA ARG A 683 -11.53 -14.67 -37.95
C ARG A 683 -11.48 -14.51 -36.43
N GLN A 684 -11.57 -15.62 -35.70
CA GLN A 684 -11.48 -15.62 -34.24
C GLN A 684 -10.12 -15.13 -33.77
N ALA A 685 -9.03 -15.60 -34.39
CA ALA A 685 -7.69 -15.13 -34.10
C ALA A 685 -7.55 -13.61 -34.33
N CYS A 686 -8.12 -13.10 -35.43
CA CYS A 686 -8.14 -11.66 -35.72
C CYS A 686 -8.93 -10.87 -34.65
N ILE A 687 -10.11 -11.36 -34.24
CA ILE A 687 -10.92 -10.71 -33.20
C ILE A 687 -10.15 -10.64 -31.87
N LEU A 688 -9.52 -11.74 -31.44
CA LEU A 688 -8.74 -11.78 -30.21
C LEU A 688 -7.55 -10.81 -30.28
N PHE A 689 -6.81 -10.83 -31.39
CA PHE A 689 -5.69 -9.91 -31.61
C PHE A 689 -6.12 -8.43 -31.55
N ILE A 690 -7.28 -8.10 -32.14
CA ILE A 690 -7.84 -6.74 -32.11
C ILE A 690 -8.15 -6.30 -30.67
N LEU A 691 -8.73 -7.19 -29.86
CA LEU A 691 -9.05 -6.90 -28.46
C LEU A 691 -7.78 -6.78 -27.61
N GLU A 692 -6.77 -7.62 -27.84
CA GLU A 692 -5.50 -7.59 -27.12
C GLU A 692 -4.65 -6.36 -27.44
N GLN A 693 -4.62 -5.94 -28.71
CA GLN A 693 -3.85 -4.79 -29.16
C GLN A 693 -4.69 -3.53 -29.32
N TYR A 694 -5.82 -3.44 -28.59
CA TYR A 694 -6.81 -2.37 -28.75
C TYR A 694 -6.19 -0.97 -28.67
N ASP A 695 -5.34 -0.71 -27.67
CA ASP A 695 -4.72 0.61 -27.48
C ASP A 695 -3.90 1.06 -28.69
N LYS A 696 -3.11 0.17 -29.26
CA LYS A 696 -2.28 0.47 -30.43
C LYS A 696 -3.13 0.69 -31.67
N LEU A 697 -4.18 -0.12 -31.85
CA LEU A 697 -5.09 -0.01 -33.00
C LEU A 697 -6.01 1.21 -32.91
N SER A 698 -6.32 1.70 -31.70
CA SER A 698 -7.19 2.85 -31.49
C SER A 698 -6.62 4.16 -32.04
N ILE A 699 -5.29 4.26 -32.15
CA ILE A 699 -4.56 5.43 -32.65
C ILE A 699 -4.52 5.45 -34.19
N MET A 700 -4.73 4.30 -34.83
CA MET A 700 -4.62 4.19 -36.29
C MET A 700 -5.83 4.82 -37.01
N PRO A 701 -5.62 5.44 -38.18
CA PRO A 701 -6.71 6.00 -38.97
C PRO A 701 -7.75 4.92 -39.34
N GLY A 702 -9.02 5.32 -39.40
CA GLY A 702 -10.13 4.42 -39.73
C GLY A 702 -10.47 3.38 -38.65
N HIS A 703 -9.95 3.49 -37.42
CA HIS A 703 -10.34 2.62 -36.31
C HIS A 703 -11.86 2.65 -35.99
N PRO A 704 -12.53 3.82 -35.93
CA PRO A 704 -13.95 3.86 -35.54
C PRO A 704 -14.88 3.11 -36.52
N SER A 705 -14.64 3.24 -37.83
CA SER A 705 -15.41 2.53 -38.86
C SER A 705 -15.14 1.02 -38.82
N ARG A 706 -13.88 0.62 -38.64
CA ARG A 706 -13.50 -0.79 -38.44
C ARG A 706 -14.20 -1.41 -37.23
N MET A 707 -14.17 -0.73 -36.08
CA MET A 707 -14.84 -1.22 -34.87
C MET A 707 -16.36 -1.35 -35.05
N GLN A 708 -17.01 -0.44 -35.77
CA GLN A 708 -18.45 -0.57 -36.06
C GLN A 708 -18.77 -1.84 -36.85
N HIS A 709 -17.92 -2.23 -37.80
CA HIS A 709 -18.07 -3.45 -38.60
C HIS A 709 -17.79 -4.72 -37.78
N ILE A 710 -16.82 -4.67 -36.87
CA ILE A 710 -16.31 -5.86 -36.15
C ILE A 710 -17.14 -6.18 -34.90
N ILE A 711 -17.80 -5.21 -34.27
CA ILE A 711 -18.59 -5.43 -33.03
C ILE A 711 -19.69 -6.51 -33.18
N PRO A 712 -20.50 -6.56 -34.26
CA PRO A 712 -21.44 -7.66 -34.49
C PRO A 712 -20.76 -9.03 -34.51
N GLU A 713 -19.55 -9.13 -35.07
CA GLU A 713 -18.80 -10.37 -35.12
C GLU A 713 -18.18 -10.73 -33.76
N ILE A 714 -17.73 -9.75 -32.98
CA ILE A 714 -17.35 -9.95 -31.57
C ILE A 714 -18.53 -10.54 -30.80
N ARG A 715 -19.75 -9.99 -30.98
CA ARG A 715 -20.96 -10.55 -30.36
C ARG A 715 -21.17 -12.00 -30.76
N ASN A 716 -21.10 -12.31 -32.05
CA ASN A 716 -21.29 -13.66 -32.56
C ASN A 716 -20.25 -14.64 -32.01
N TYR A 717 -18.98 -14.23 -31.95
CA TYR A 717 -17.89 -15.00 -31.37
C TYR A 717 -18.16 -15.35 -29.90
N PHE A 718 -18.41 -14.35 -29.04
CA PHE A 718 -18.67 -14.59 -27.61
C PHE A 718 -19.98 -15.35 -27.37
N SER A 719 -21.01 -15.12 -28.18
CA SER A 719 -22.26 -15.87 -28.09
C SER A 719 -22.04 -17.36 -28.32
N ARG A 720 -21.22 -17.74 -29.30
CA ARG A 720 -20.84 -19.14 -29.55
C ARG A 720 -19.90 -19.68 -28.46
N LEU A 721 -18.85 -18.93 -28.14
CA LEU A 721 -17.85 -19.32 -27.14
C LEU A 721 -18.48 -19.65 -25.78
N LEU A 722 -19.42 -18.82 -25.31
CA LEU A 722 -20.03 -18.95 -23.98
C LEU A 722 -21.24 -19.87 -23.95
N THR A 723 -21.70 -20.40 -25.10
CA THR A 723 -22.82 -21.35 -25.18
C THR A 723 -22.40 -22.77 -25.51
N LYS A 724 -21.15 -22.99 -25.96
CA LYS A 724 -20.60 -24.34 -26.17
C LYS A 724 -20.79 -25.17 -24.87
N PRO A 725 -21.34 -26.40 -24.96
CA PRO A 725 -21.45 -27.26 -23.79
C PRO A 725 -20.05 -27.64 -23.31
N ASN A 726 -19.79 -27.50 -22.00
CA ASN A 726 -18.59 -28.05 -21.38
C ASN A 726 -18.58 -29.56 -21.63
N ALA A 727 -17.48 -30.11 -22.15
CA ALA A 727 -17.33 -31.53 -22.49
C ALA A 727 -17.29 -32.48 -21.27
N LEU A 728 -17.87 -32.08 -20.13
CA LEU A 728 -17.82 -32.78 -18.84
C LEU A 728 -19.19 -33.06 -18.21
N ASN A 729 -20.28 -32.98 -18.99
CA ASN A 729 -21.60 -33.48 -18.56
C ASN A 729 -22.10 -34.60 -19.45
#